data_AF-A0A1J5WMA4-F1
#
_entry.id   AF-A0A1J5WMA4-F1
#
_cell.length_a   1.000
_cell.length_b   1.000
_cell.length_c   1.000
_cell.angle_alpha   90.00
_cell.angle_beta   90.00
_cell.angle_gamma   90.00
#
_symmetry.space_group_name_H-M   'P 1'
#
loop_
_entity.id
_entity.type
_entity.pdbx_description
1 polymer ?
#
loop_
_entity_poly.entity_id
_entity_poly.type
_entity_poly.pdbx_seq_one_letter_code
_entity_poly.pdbx_strand_id
1 'polypeptide(L)'
;MAHTEQNGAITEDMIGWKMEYRGDLLVLTKQDTDERNTKRYMGEEFAFRESIFLRDKIKEGEDPWCASCERRLLMLKKDIPSEGGEDMSLSETTDSEEDMSLSETTDAGEDMSLSEREDPEEDMSLSETTDAEEDMSLSEREDAEEDMSLSETTDSEEDMSLSEREDTRRKFIGEECFISPLCNDFHSFICLGCCKDRSVEFERKPICLKCGTHQCTWLSADEKASMQILGMVAERRTVAGQRTISFKNGSSVCFNHSYMSMDAFKALLDWVDVEIEEELSVVVEDEHTDISFTGAQRGKLMELEDGSIRIHASRLSFSDENLCVLPVFNLRCVSSLELNAREEKSIRELVTRGLGSISTGEKKELALTDYAVGMFPILKLQETETLKFAASKMEHIKELLKYQDDSFDIGGYDNTWNYTPQKFPERTILWGYAVTIFPLLKVTDITELELDAPEKEHIEELLKRKPGSIRIGVLNPEDDADQELKLSGYAIKILPILILEEMSGLELSASKEDHVKELLEGGTNSIYFYEKLYIRLTGYAVGVLPKLQRDEIRGLELTASEKDHIKELLKCDPGSIVNVGEYSVDLSDYAIGIFTRLCLKDIQSLWFDSSSADCIAEFLEYEDCSVDVGEASVHLKNHAVNMLPKLKLDKVSIMWLSASNEDHIKEILKHEGAVVCGQRTIKFEDYAVNTLAKLKIQNIGKLELSAEKEEHIKEVLKWEDCSVNLEGVENVELTEYAVNILPKLKLGNTKSLELCGQEEGHIKEILKYEYNSIDIGEAEKVELGFSAGNIVLRLKLEGVEELRLGGWEGELSELFVPGDCSTDLGEKEKAKLEEYLVNMLPKSKLKKIDIGGGYRNRGDYVERILRWGFNNAGVSESTREREIRFEMGIVLAKEICSRLKRTGGWGLKVFDLDGNEFPWSPTYAGEGEESQSRLE
;
A
#
# COMPACT_ATOMS: atom_id res chain seq x y z
N MET A 1 -23.07 -18.61 -4.67
CA MET A 1 -22.71 -19.89 -4.02
C MET A 1 -21.33 -20.26 -4.55
N ALA A 2 -20.36 -20.45 -3.63
CA ALA A 2 -18.94 -20.84 -3.82
C ALA A 2 -18.06 -19.87 -4.66
N HIS A 3 -16.81 -19.55 -4.36
CA HIS A 3 -15.87 -19.84 -3.26
C HIS A 3 -14.77 -18.75 -3.35
N THR A 4 -14.38 -18.11 -2.25
CA THR A 4 -13.09 -17.39 -2.14
C THR A 4 -12.59 -17.56 -0.72
N GLU A 5 -11.54 -18.36 -0.58
CA GLU A 5 -10.79 -18.56 0.66
C GLU A 5 -9.68 -17.51 0.73
N GLN A 6 -9.64 -16.73 1.80
CA GLN A 6 -8.44 -16.04 2.27
C GLN A 6 -8.15 -16.56 3.68
N ASN A 7 -7.03 -17.27 3.82
CA ASN A 7 -6.53 -17.79 5.08
C ASN A 7 -5.68 -16.72 5.78
N GLY A 8 -6.09 -16.38 7.00
CA GLY A 8 -5.31 -15.59 7.96
C GLY A 8 -5.93 -15.69 9.35
N ALA A 9 -5.36 -16.59 10.17
CA ALA A 9 -5.56 -16.79 11.61
C ALA A 9 -6.98 -17.17 12.11
N ILE A 10 -7.31 -18.47 12.01
CA ILE A 10 -8.31 -19.11 12.90
C ILE A 10 -7.54 -19.68 14.10
N THR A 11 -7.76 -19.15 15.30
CA THR A 11 -7.32 -19.79 16.55
C THR A 11 -8.32 -20.89 16.94
N GLU A 12 -7.87 -21.92 17.66
CA GLU A 12 -8.65 -23.12 18.03
C GLU A 12 -9.97 -22.83 18.78
N ASP A 13 -10.18 -21.60 19.27
CA ASP A 13 -11.36 -21.17 20.02
C ASP A 13 -12.60 -20.85 19.15
N MET A 14 -12.49 -20.85 17.81
CA MET A 14 -13.58 -20.42 16.90
C MET A 14 -14.39 -21.58 16.27
N ILE A 15 -14.14 -22.83 16.67
CA ILE A 15 -14.89 -24.01 16.18
C ILE A 15 -16.33 -23.97 16.73
N GLY A 16 -17.34 -23.83 15.84
CA GLY A 16 -18.77 -23.84 16.19
C GLY A 16 -19.54 -22.54 15.91
N TRP A 17 -18.95 -21.58 15.19
CA TRP A 17 -19.59 -20.31 14.82
C TRP A 17 -19.86 -20.21 13.32
N LYS A 18 -21.00 -19.63 12.95
CA LYS A 18 -21.40 -19.30 11.57
C LYS A 18 -21.22 -17.80 11.33
N MET A 19 -20.41 -17.45 10.34
CA MET A 19 -20.19 -16.08 9.86
C MET A 19 -21.16 -15.71 8.73
N GLU A 20 -21.71 -14.50 8.75
CA GLU A 20 -22.49 -13.91 7.66
C GLU A 20 -22.06 -12.45 7.46
N TYR A 21 -21.79 -12.06 6.21
CA TYR A 21 -21.50 -10.67 5.83
C TYR A 21 -22.77 -9.94 5.41
N ARG A 22 -22.97 -8.72 5.93
CA ARG A 22 -24.06 -7.81 5.50
C ARG A 22 -23.52 -6.40 5.31
N GLY A 23 -23.17 -6.06 4.08
CA GLY A 23 -22.41 -4.84 3.80
C GLY A 23 -21.04 -4.90 4.47
N ASP A 24 -20.64 -3.83 5.16
CA ASP A 24 -19.33 -3.72 5.83
C ASP A 24 -19.30 -4.37 7.23
N LEU A 25 -20.36 -5.11 7.61
CA LEU A 25 -20.50 -5.75 8.92
C LEU A 25 -20.34 -7.27 8.81
N LEU A 26 -19.44 -7.81 9.64
CA LEU A 26 -19.28 -9.25 9.89
C LEU A 26 -20.12 -9.65 11.11
N VAL A 27 -21.07 -10.56 10.93
CA VAL A 27 -21.92 -11.08 12.03
C VAL A 27 -21.54 -12.53 12.35
N LEU A 28 -21.23 -12.80 13.62
CA LEU A 28 -20.89 -14.12 14.15
C LEU A 28 -22.04 -14.73 14.94
N THR A 29 -22.46 -15.95 14.58
CA THR A 29 -23.57 -16.68 15.22
C THR A 29 -23.10 -18.04 15.72
N LYS A 30 -23.12 -18.28 17.04
CA LYS A 30 -22.76 -19.59 17.61
C LYS A 30 -23.85 -20.63 17.34
N GLN A 31 -23.50 -21.81 16.84
CA GLN A 31 -24.42 -22.94 16.69
C GLN A 31 -24.30 -23.86 17.92
N ASP A 32 -25.36 -23.94 18.73
CA ASP A 32 -25.53 -25.01 19.72
C ASP A 32 -26.28 -26.18 19.07
N THR A 33 -25.92 -27.42 19.44
CA THR A 33 -26.42 -28.68 18.87
C THR A 33 -27.84 -29.08 19.32
N ASP A 34 -28.62 -28.18 19.91
CA ASP A 34 -30.01 -28.43 20.33
C ASP A 34 -31.00 -27.43 19.68
N GLU A 35 -31.75 -27.90 18.69
CA GLU A 35 -32.60 -27.13 17.75
C GLU A 35 -33.84 -26.41 18.34
N ARG A 36 -33.85 -25.95 19.61
CA ARG A 36 -35.06 -25.33 20.19
C ARG A 36 -34.90 -24.00 20.92
N ASN A 37 -33.73 -23.38 20.98
CA ASN A 37 -33.60 -22.02 21.51
C ASN A 37 -32.52 -21.22 20.78
N THR A 38 -32.91 -20.40 19.81
CA THR A 38 -32.04 -19.33 19.30
C THR A 38 -31.94 -18.22 20.34
N LYS A 39 -30.82 -18.15 21.08
CA LYS A 39 -30.44 -16.94 21.83
C LYS A 39 -29.53 -16.08 20.95
N ARG A 40 -30.00 -14.88 20.60
CA ARG A 40 -29.16 -13.82 20.03
C ARG A 40 -28.37 -13.19 21.17
N TYR A 41 -27.04 -13.32 21.12
CA TYR A 41 -26.15 -12.51 21.93
C TYR A 41 -25.74 -11.29 21.11
N MET A 42 -26.13 -10.09 21.54
CA MET A 42 -25.42 -8.87 21.18
C MET A 42 -24.21 -8.81 22.12
N GLY A 43 -23.13 -9.48 21.73
CA GLY A 43 -21.83 -9.36 22.38
C GLY A 43 -21.17 -8.05 21.96
N GLU A 44 -20.51 -7.42 22.92
CA GLU A 44 -19.86 -6.12 22.82
C GLU A 44 -18.90 -6.03 21.63
N GLU A 45 -18.95 -4.87 20.96
CA GLU A 45 -18.12 -4.49 19.84
C GLU A 45 -16.63 -4.54 20.20
N PHE A 46 -15.85 -5.39 19.53
CA PHE A 46 -14.44 -5.11 19.29
C PHE A 46 -14.33 -4.50 17.89
N ALA A 47 -14.57 -3.19 17.81
CA ALA A 47 -14.11 -2.37 16.71
C ALA A 47 -12.95 -1.51 17.23
N PHE A 48 -11.74 -1.77 16.73
CA PHE A 48 -10.69 -0.76 16.74
C PHE A 48 -11.13 0.34 15.76
N ARG A 49 -11.85 1.33 16.28
CA ARG A 49 -11.93 2.67 15.70
C ARG A 49 -11.73 3.67 16.83
N GLU A 50 -10.73 4.52 16.66
CA GLU A 50 -10.38 5.60 17.57
C GLU A 50 -11.59 6.52 17.79
N SER A 51 -12.26 6.33 18.91
CA SER A 51 -13.09 7.36 19.53
C SER A 51 -12.98 7.23 21.05
N ILE A 52 -11.80 7.56 21.57
CA ILE A 52 -11.61 7.95 22.97
C ILE A 52 -10.94 9.31 22.97
N PHE A 53 -11.72 10.38 23.10
CA PHE A 53 -11.19 11.63 23.61
C PHE A 53 -12.18 12.21 24.60
N LEU A 54 -11.97 11.89 25.87
CA LEU A 54 -12.23 12.78 27.02
C LEU A 54 -11.89 12.10 28.37
N ARG A 55 -11.80 10.77 28.45
CA ARG A 55 -11.34 10.08 29.68
C ARG A 55 -9.83 10.00 29.84
N ASP A 56 -9.07 9.78 28.76
CA ASP A 56 -7.62 9.53 28.87
C ASP A 56 -6.77 10.78 29.14
N LYS A 57 -7.37 11.98 29.10
CA LYS A 57 -6.68 13.26 29.41
C LYS A 57 -6.94 13.77 30.83
N ILE A 58 -7.72 13.06 31.65
CA ILE A 58 -7.92 13.40 33.08
C ILE A 58 -7.21 12.32 33.89
N LYS A 59 -6.10 12.67 34.55
CA LYS A 59 -5.45 11.75 35.50
C LYS A 59 -6.48 11.26 36.51
N GLU A 60 -6.56 9.96 36.72
CA GLU A 60 -7.47 9.34 37.67
C GLU A 60 -7.39 10.05 39.04
N GLY A 61 -8.48 10.74 39.44
CA GLY A 61 -8.66 11.26 40.79
C GLY A 61 -8.97 12.75 40.96
N GLU A 62 -9.00 13.58 39.91
CA GLU A 62 -9.33 15.00 40.04
C GLU A 62 -10.67 15.38 39.36
N ASP A 63 -11.64 15.86 40.15
CA ASP A 63 -12.91 16.40 39.67
C ASP A 63 -12.69 17.73 38.94
N PRO A 64 -13.22 17.95 37.71
CA PRO A 64 -13.04 19.22 37.00
C PRO A 64 -13.75 20.39 37.69
N TRP A 65 -13.11 21.57 37.70
CA TRP A 65 -13.63 22.80 38.30
C TRP A 65 -14.00 23.83 37.22
N CYS A 66 -14.99 24.67 37.50
CA CYS A 66 -15.31 25.82 36.64
C CYS A 66 -14.19 26.87 36.70
N ALA A 67 -13.56 27.21 35.57
CA ALA A 67 -12.43 28.15 35.52
C ALA A 67 -12.77 29.58 35.99
N SER A 68 -14.05 29.95 36.01
CA SER A 68 -14.50 31.30 36.41
C SER A 68 -14.95 31.43 37.86
N CYS A 69 -15.36 30.36 38.54
CA CYS A 69 -15.82 30.42 39.94
C CYS A 69 -15.28 29.31 40.85
N GLU A 70 -14.41 28.44 40.33
CA GLU A 70 -13.73 27.37 41.07
C GLU A 70 -14.66 26.36 41.75
N ARG A 71 -15.94 26.27 41.35
CA ARG A 71 -16.87 25.26 41.87
C ARG A 71 -16.61 23.89 41.24
N ARG A 72 -16.63 22.84 42.07
CA ARG A 72 -16.54 21.41 41.69
C ARG A 72 -17.79 20.92 40.96
N LEU A 73 -17.61 20.17 39.88
CA LEU A 73 -18.68 19.42 39.21
C LEU A 73 -18.78 18.01 39.83
N LEU A 74 -19.93 17.66 40.40
CA LEU A 74 -20.18 16.33 40.98
C LEU A 74 -20.79 15.40 39.91
N MET A 75 -20.05 14.36 39.52
CA MET A 75 -20.59 13.24 38.72
C MET A 75 -21.10 12.13 39.67
N LEU A 76 -22.32 11.64 39.46
CA LEU A 76 -22.90 10.55 40.25
C LEU A 76 -22.21 9.21 39.93
N LYS A 77 -21.69 8.53 40.96
CA LYS A 77 -21.33 7.11 40.91
C LYS A 77 -22.59 6.27 40.73
N LYS A 78 -22.57 5.30 39.82
CA LYS A 78 -23.62 4.29 39.67
C LYS A 78 -23.28 3.12 40.61
N ASP A 79 -24.16 2.86 41.57
CA ASP A 79 -24.06 1.72 42.49
C ASP A 79 -24.27 0.40 41.73
N ILE A 80 -23.38 -0.57 41.96
CA ILE A 80 -23.50 -1.99 41.60
C ILE A 80 -24.20 -2.69 42.77
N PRO A 81 -25.16 -3.61 42.54
CA PRO A 81 -25.81 -4.32 43.64
C PRO A 81 -24.88 -5.36 44.28
N SER A 82 -25.03 -5.50 45.59
CA SER A 82 -24.35 -6.45 46.47
C SER A 82 -24.76 -7.90 46.23
N GLU A 83 -23.79 -8.81 46.17
CA GLU A 83 -23.97 -10.20 46.61
C GLU A 83 -23.08 -10.46 47.83
N GLY A 84 -23.69 -11.07 48.84
CA GLY A 84 -23.11 -11.30 50.15
C GLY A 84 -22.45 -12.67 50.27
N GLY A 85 -21.35 -12.66 51.02
CA GLY A 85 -20.76 -13.70 51.87
C GLY A 85 -21.01 -15.18 51.59
N GLU A 86 -19.91 -15.94 51.51
CA GLU A 86 -19.53 -16.84 52.60
C GLU A 86 -18.02 -17.14 52.56
N ASP A 87 -17.40 -17.09 53.74
CA ASP A 87 -16.00 -17.43 54.02
C ASP A 87 -15.77 -18.95 53.90
N MET A 88 -14.61 -19.37 53.37
CA MET A 88 -13.85 -20.46 54.00
C MET A 88 -12.36 -20.41 53.63
N SER A 89 -11.58 -20.49 54.70
CA SER A 89 -10.15 -20.42 54.96
C SER A 89 -9.22 -21.46 54.28
N LEU A 90 -7.96 -21.02 54.03
CA LEU A 90 -6.66 -21.73 54.12
C LEU A 90 -6.46 -22.94 53.16
N SER A 91 -5.31 -23.27 52.57
CA SER A 91 -3.89 -23.06 52.89
C SER A 91 -3.01 -23.38 51.66
N GLU A 92 -1.76 -22.91 51.68
CA GLU A 92 -0.62 -23.44 50.90
C GLU A 92 -0.49 -24.97 51.02
N THR A 93 0.07 -25.67 50.01
CA THR A 93 1.29 -26.51 50.09
C THR A 93 1.48 -27.47 48.88
N THR A 94 2.74 -27.54 48.41
CA THR A 94 3.58 -28.69 47.98
C THR A 94 3.21 -29.64 46.83
N ASP A 95 4.13 -29.73 45.87
CA ASP A 95 4.85 -30.90 45.30
C ASP A 95 4.21 -32.29 45.17
N SER A 96 4.36 -32.86 43.96
CA SER A 96 4.84 -34.23 43.61
C SER A 96 4.68 -34.40 42.09
N GLU A 97 5.72 -34.53 41.27
CA GLU A 97 6.59 -35.69 41.00
C GLU A 97 5.89 -37.02 40.64
N GLU A 98 6.48 -37.67 39.63
CA GLU A 98 6.39 -39.09 39.20
C GLU A 98 5.15 -39.54 38.38
N ASP A 99 5.23 -40.37 37.35
CA ASP A 99 6.33 -40.90 36.52
C ASP A 99 5.72 -41.73 35.36
N MET A 100 6.56 -42.00 34.35
CA MET A 100 6.62 -43.18 33.46
C MET A 100 5.36 -43.93 32.98
N SER A 101 5.26 -44.13 31.65
CA SER A 101 5.35 -45.49 31.05
C SER A 101 5.52 -45.47 29.52
N LEU A 102 6.63 -46.05 29.07
CA LEU A 102 6.92 -46.51 27.72
C LEU A 102 6.07 -47.74 27.35
N SER A 103 5.79 -47.93 26.07
CA SER A 103 5.85 -49.26 25.45
C SER A 103 6.17 -49.17 23.96
N GLU A 104 7.40 -49.55 23.63
CA GLU A 104 7.82 -50.07 22.32
C GLU A 104 7.11 -51.40 22.01
N THR A 105 6.88 -51.67 20.73
CA THR A 105 7.00 -53.00 20.08
C THR A 105 7.30 -52.76 18.59
N THR A 106 8.55 -52.90 18.12
CA THR A 106 9.19 -54.10 17.53
C THR A 106 8.51 -54.71 16.29
N ASP A 107 9.26 -54.62 15.19
CA ASP A 107 9.64 -55.68 14.24
C ASP A 107 8.71 -56.18 13.11
N ALA A 108 9.21 -55.90 11.90
CA ALA A 108 9.72 -56.86 10.90
C ALA A 108 8.78 -57.54 9.88
N GLY A 109 9.29 -57.56 8.65
CA GLY A 109 8.99 -58.52 7.58
C GLY A 109 7.93 -58.08 6.58
N GLU A 110 8.03 -58.26 5.28
CA GLU A 110 8.93 -59.01 4.40
C GLU A 110 8.68 -58.50 2.95
N ASP A 111 9.69 -58.67 2.09
CA ASP A 111 9.61 -58.51 0.64
C ASP A 111 8.51 -59.38 -0.02
N MET A 112 7.96 -58.91 -1.15
CA MET A 112 7.82 -59.76 -2.34
C MET A 112 7.58 -58.95 -3.61
N SER A 113 8.44 -59.20 -4.60
CA SER A 113 8.43 -58.69 -5.97
C SER A 113 7.56 -59.54 -6.92
N LEU A 114 7.32 -58.99 -8.13
CA LEU A 114 6.91 -59.63 -9.40
C LEU A 114 5.41 -59.96 -9.54
N SER A 115 4.73 -59.80 -10.69
CA SER A 115 5.13 -59.61 -12.10
C SER A 115 3.90 -59.27 -12.97
N GLU A 116 4.15 -58.48 -14.02
CA GLU A 116 3.71 -58.56 -15.43
C GLU A 116 2.41 -59.26 -15.90
N ARG A 117 1.93 -58.71 -17.05
CA ARG A 117 1.03 -59.24 -18.12
C ARG A 117 -0.37 -58.61 -18.11
N GLU A 118 -0.99 -58.17 -19.20
CA GLU A 118 -0.76 -58.27 -20.66
C GLU A 118 -1.64 -57.16 -21.32
N ASP A 119 -1.13 -56.50 -22.36
CA ASP A 119 -1.86 -55.71 -23.38
C ASP A 119 -2.63 -56.65 -24.37
N PRO A 120 -3.37 -56.17 -25.41
CA PRO A 120 -4.26 -55.02 -25.59
C PRO A 120 -5.56 -55.41 -26.39
N GLU A 121 -6.12 -54.43 -27.13
CA GLU A 121 -7.19 -54.48 -28.16
C GLU A 121 -8.61 -54.12 -27.67
N GLU A 122 -9.48 -53.45 -28.42
CA GLU A 122 -9.49 -52.46 -29.52
C GLU A 122 -11.00 -52.26 -29.80
N ASP A 123 -11.40 -51.07 -30.29
CA ASP A 123 -12.62 -50.76 -31.06
C ASP A 123 -14.05 -51.01 -30.51
N MET A 124 -14.84 -49.92 -30.46
CA MET A 124 -15.99 -49.74 -31.36
C MET A 124 -16.63 -48.33 -31.27
N SER A 125 -16.36 -47.54 -32.32
CA SER A 125 -17.29 -46.79 -33.19
C SER A 125 -18.59 -46.15 -32.66
N LEU A 126 -18.67 -44.83 -32.86
CA LEU A 126 -19.72 -44.04 -33.55
C LEU A 126 -21.21 -44.45 -33.45
N SER A 127 -22.04 -43.47 -33.09
CA SER A 127 -23.26 -43.17 -33.85
C SER A 127 -23.72 -41.72 -33.68
N GLU A 128 -23.72 -40.98 -34.79
CA GLU A 128 -24.59 -39.82 -35.05
C GLU A 128 -26.06 -40.24 -35.13
N THR A 129 -26.98 -39.37 -34.70
CA THR A 129 -28.38 -39.28 -35.18
C THR A 129 -28.80 -37.81 -35.07
N THR A 130 -28.82 -37.03 -36.15
CA THR A 130 -29.95 -36.73 -37.09
C THR A 130 -31.21 -36.12 -36.47
N ASP A 131 -31.62 -35.03 -37.11
CA ASP A 131 -32.71 -34.09 -36.84
C ASP A 131 -34.13 -34.68 -36.94
N ALA A 132 -35.09 -34.03 -36.28
CA ALA A 132 -36.45 -33.83 -36.80
C ALA A 132 -37.14 -32.64 -36.11
N GLU A 133 -37.68 -31.75 -36.93
CA GLU A 133 -38.52 -30.60 -36.61
C GLU A 133 -40.00 -30.96 -36.32
N GLU A 134 -40.74 -29.91 -35.96
CA GLU A 134 -42.18 -29.63 -36.18
C GLU A 134 -43.19 -29.74 -35.01
N ASP A 135 -43.66 -28.54 -34.64
CA ASP A 135 -45.03 -28.10 -34.39
C ASP A 135 -45.89 -28.65 -33.22
N MET A 136 -46.34 -27.70 -32.37
CA MET A 136 -47.77 -27.48 -32.14
C MET A 136 -48.06 -26.08 -31.56
N SER A 137 -49.00 -25.39 -32.19
CA SER A 137 -49.47 -24.05 -31.86
C SER A 137 -50.68 -24.04 -30.89
N LEU A 138 -50.83 -22.92 -30.19
CA LEU A 138 -52.06 -22.25 -29.70
C LEU A 138 -53.06 -23.01 -28.78
N SER A 139 -53.33 -22.38 -27.63
CA SER A 139 -54.71 -22.02 -27.26
C SER A 139 -54.75 -20.87 -26.26
N GLU A 140 -55.33 -19.74 -26.69
CA GLU A 140 -55.96 -18.71 -25.87
C GLU A 140 -57.17 -19.30 -25.12
N ARG A 141 -57.48 -18.75 -23.93
CA ARG A 141 -58.87 -18.50 -23.49
C ARG A 141 -58.94 -17.25 -22.62
N GLU A 142 -59.86 -16.38 -23.03
CA GLU A 142 -60.42 -15.21 -22.36
C GLU A 142 -61.38 -15.59 -21.23
N ASP A 143 -61.66 -14.63 -20.34
CA ASP A 143 -62.98 -14.22 -19.78
C ASP A 143 -62.64 -13.23 -18.62
N ALA A 144 -62.79 -11.89 -18.75
CA ALA A 144 -64.02 -11.07 -18.62
C ALA A 144 -64.72 -11.26 -17.25
N GLU A 145 -65.20 -10.28 -16.48
CA GLU A 145 -65.35 -8.81 -16.53
C GLU A 145 -65.79 -8.36 -15.09
N GLU A 146 -66.05 -7.05 -14.94
CA GLU A 146 -66.87 -6.37 -13.91
C GLU A 146 -66.18 -5.63 -12.74
N ASP A 147 -65.87 -4.36 -13.00
CA ASP A 147 -66.48 -3.16 -12.41
C ASP A 147 -66.88 -3.12 -10.92
N MET A 148 -66.33 -2.16 -10.18
CA MET A 148 -67.16 -1.09 -9.59
C MET A 148 -66.32 0.12 -9.14
N SER A 149 -66.71 1.28 -9.67
CA SER A 149 -66.13 2.59 -9.40
C SER A 149 -66.85 3.33 -8.26
N LEU A 150 -66.12 4.26 -7.64
CA LEU A 150 -66.56 5.49 -6.93
C LEU A 150 -67.23 5.37 -5.55
N SER A 151 -66.65 6.06 -4.55
CA SER A 151 -67.07 7.44 -4.20
C SER A 151 -66.30 8.00 -3.00
N GLU A 152 -65.85 9.26 -3.13
CA GLU A 152 -65.55 10.17 -2.02
C GLU A 152 -66.81 10.43 -1.17
N THR A 153 -66.67 10.63 0.15
CA THR A 153 -67.49 11.59 0.93
C THR A 153 -66.91 11.88 2.34
N THR A 154 -66.62 13.16 2.58
CA THR A 154 -66.99 14.06 3.72
C THR A 154 -66.72 13.75 5.20
N ASP A 155 -66.19 14.81 5.84
CA ASP A 155 -66.05 15.17 7.27
C ASP A 155 -67.17 14.79 8.24
N SER A 156 -66.82 14.56 9.53
CA SER A 156 -67.19 15.42 10.68
C SER A 156 -66.95 14.75 12.06
N GLU A 157 -66.15 15.44 12.87
CA GLU A 157 -66.28 15.85 14.29
C GLU A 157 -66.88 14.95 15.41
N GLU A 158 -66.12 14.94 16.52
CA GLU A 158 -66.50 15.04 17.97
C GLU A 158 -67.31 13.87 18.60
N ASP A 159 -67.05 13.38 19.83
CA ASP A 159 -66.80 14.14 21.06
C ASP A 159 -66.48 13.24 22.30
N MET A 160 -65.98 13.89 23.38
CA MET A 160 -66.05 13.60 24.83
C MET A 160 -65.17 12.56 25.61
N SER A 161 -64.02 13.05 26.09
CA SER A 161 -63.66 13.45 27.49
C SER A 161 -63.73 12.55 28.76
N LEU A 162 -62.82 12.90 29.70
CA LEU A 162 -62.67 12.63 31.18
C LEU A 162 -61.61 11.57 31.57
N SER A 163 -60.70 11.75 32.54
CA SER A 163 -60.36 12.85 33.47
C SER A 163 -59.08 12.50 34.28
N GLU A 164 -58.44 13.56 34.80
CA GLU A 164 -57.21 13.70 35.59
C GLU A 164 -57.12 12.96 36.96
N ARG A 165 -55.88 12.66 37.42
CA ARG A 165 -55.18 13.23 38.63
C ARG A 165 -53.98 12.36 39.06
N GLU A 166 -52.76 12.89 38.97
CA GLU A 166 -51.91 13.49 40.03
C GLU A 166 -51.35 12.49 41.07
N ASP A 167 -50.02 12.31 41.09
CA ASP A 167 -49.26 12.65 42.29
C ASP A 167 -47.76 12.90 42.04
N THR A 168 -47.23 13.84 42.82
CA THR A 168 -45.91 14.46 42.66
C THR A 168 -44.84 13.79 43.54
N ARG A 169 -43.61 13.66 43.05
CA ARG A 169 -42.38 14.04 43.79
C ARG A 169 -41.11 13.98 42.93
N ARG A 170 -40.45 15.14 42.87
CA ARG A 170 -39.20 15.49 42.21
C ARG A 170 -38.00 14.64 42.67
N LYS A 171 -37.09 14.36 41.73
CA LYS A 171 -35.65 14.63 41.90
C LYS A 171 -35.01 14.94 40.54
N PHE A 172 -34.44 16.14 40.48
CA PHE A 172 -33.78 16.76 39.32
C PHE A 172 -32.43 16.09 38.99
N ILE A 173 -32.07 16.06 37.71
CA ILE A 173 -30.69 15.88 37.24
C ILE A 173 -30.26 17.16 36.48
N GLY A 174 -29.22 17.80 37.01
CA GLY A 174 -28.05 18.40 36.34
C GLY A 174 -28.22 19.40 35.19
N GLU A 175 -27.80 20.63 35.43
CA GLU A 175 -27.76 21.78 34.52
C GLU A 175 -26.62 21.70 33.48
N GLU A 176 -26.90 22.25 32.29
CA GLU A 176 -26.04 22.40 31.10
C GLU A 176 -24.66 23.06 31.39
N CYS A 177 -23.59 22.54 30.77
CA CYS A 177 -22.24 23.14 30.76
C CYS A 177 -21.74 23.35 29.32
N PHE A 178 -20.96 24.41 29.07
CA PHE A 178 -20.33 24.70 27.76
C PHE A 178 -18.82 24.41 27.80
N ILE A 179 -18.29 23.86 26.71
CA ILE A 179 -16.85 23.73 26.45
C ILE A 179 -16.42 24.91 25.57
N SER A 180 -15.40 25.65 25.99
CA SER A 180 -14.72 26.62 25.12
C SER A 180 -13.29 26.16 24.86
N PRO A 181 -12.84 26.05 23.60
CA PRO A 181 -11.46 25.76 23.29
C PRO A 181 -10.62 27.04 23.47
N LEU A 182 -9.68 27.01 24.41
CA LEU A 182 -8.71 28.10 24.61
C LEU A 182 -7.34 27.78 23.96
N CYS A 183 -7.01 26.51 23.69
CA CYS A 183 -5.98 26.08 22.72
C CYS A 183 -6.11 24.57 22.37
N ASN A 184 -5.42 24.12 21.31
CA ASN A 184 -5.49 22.73 20.79
C ASN A 184 -5.13 21.63 21.81
N ASP A 185 -4.42 21.98 22.89
CA ASP A 185 -3.95 21.01 23.90
C ASP A 185 -4.73 21.03 25.22
N PHE A 186 -5.66 21.98 25.44
CA PHE A 186 -6.36 22.11 26.72
C PHE A 186 -7.78 22.71 26.60
N HIS A 187 -8.80 21.96 27.04
CA HIS A 187 -10.19 22.42 27.12
C HIS A 187 -10.51 22.90 28.55
N SER A 188 -11.17 24.05 28.70
CA SER A 188 -11.59 24.59 30.01
C SER A 188 -13.11 24.64 30.12
N PHE A 189 -13.65 24.38 31.31
CA PHE A 189 -15.11 24.35 31.57
C PHE A 189 -15.58 25.65 32.22
N ILE A 190 -16.67 26.24 31.70
CA ILE A 190 -17.36 27.39 32.31
C ILE A 190 -18.80 26.98 32.61
N CYS A 191 -19.22 27.10 33.87
CA CYS A 191 -20.59 26.78 34.25
C CYS A 191 -21.57 27.88 33.79
N LEU A 192 -22.79 27.48 33.46
CA LEU A 192 -23.82 28.38 32.91
C LEU A 192 -24.13 29.58 33.83
N GLY A 193 -23.98 29.42 35.15
CA GLY A 193 -24.15 30.50 36.12
C GLY A 193 -23.13 31.63 35.96
N CYS A 194 -21.85 31.29 35.72
CA CYS A 194 -20.81 32.29 35.45
C CYS A 194 -21.02 32.99 34.09
N CYS A 195 -21.59 32.28 33.12
CA CYS A 195 -21.91 32.84 31.81
C CYS A 195 -23.16 33.75 31.84
N LYS A 196 -24.06 33.58 32.83
CA LYS A 196 -25.32 34.34 32.96
C LYS A 196 -25.18 35.66 33.73
N ASP A 197 -24.22 35.78 34.66
CA ASP A 197 -24.13 36.92 35.61
C ASP A 197 -23.12 38.04 35.25
N ARG A 198 -22.51 38.06 34.06
CA ARG A 198 -21.58 39.14 33.64
C ARG A 198 -21.98 39.78 32.30
N SER A 199 -22.58 40.97 32.38
CA SER A 199 -22.53 41.99 31.33
C SER A 199 -21.45 43.01 31.70
N VAL A 200 -20.20 42.77 31.30
CA VAL A 200 -19.12 43.76 31.43
C VAL A 200 -18.29 43.70 30.16
N GLU A 201 -18.10 44.83 29.51
CA GLU A 201 -17.13 45.02 28.42
C GLU A 201 -15.77 44.47 28.87
N PHE A 202 -15.23 43.47 28.16
CA PHE A 202 -13.89 42.98 28.41
C PHE A 202 -12.88 44.01 27.88
N GLU A 203 -12.39 44.91 28.73
CA GLU A 203 -11.25 45.78 28.37
C GLU A 203 -9.90 45.02 28.27
N ARG A 204 -9.86 43.70 28.54
CA ARG A 204 -8.67 42.85 28.31
C ARG A 204 -9.05 41.47 27.79
N LYS A 205 -8.40 41.05 26.70
CA LYS A 205 -8.55 39.72 26.08
C LYS A 205 -8.13 38.61 27.05
N PRO A 206 -8.84 37.47 27.12
CA PRO A 206 -8.41 36.32 27.91
C PRO A 206 -7.11 35.72 27.32
N ILE A 207 -6.22 35.25 28.20
CA ILE A 207 -4.94 34.62 27.87
C ILE A 207 -5.00 33.19 28.37
N CYS A 208 -4.58 32.21 27.55
CA CYS A 208 -4.39 30.85 28.04
C CYS A 208 -3.30 30.83 29.11
N LEU A 209 -3.63 30.44 30.34
CA LEU A 209 -2.70 30.46 31.48
C LEU A 209 -1.51 29.49 31.33
N LYS A 210 -1.58 28.56 30.37
CA LYS A 210 -0.55 27.55 30.12
C LYS A 210 0.44 27.95 29.02
N CYS A 211 -0.02 28.55 27.92
CA CYS A 211 0.85 28.94 26.79
C CYS A 211 1.00 30.46 26.60
N GLY A 212 0.20 31.30 27.26
CA GLY A 212 0.37 32.76 27.25
C GLY A 212 -0.10 33.48 25.98
N THR A 213 -0.72 32.81 25.01
CA THR A 213 -1.13 33.41 23.71
C THR A 213 -2.63 33.71 23.62
N HIS A 214 -3.01 34.57 22.65
CA HIS A 214 -4.37 35.09 22.41
C HIS A 214 -5.06 34.50 21.16
N GLN A 215 -4.82 33.24 20.79
CA GLN A 215 -5.45 32.64 19.62
C GLN A 215 -6.56 31.66 20.03
N CYS A 216 -7.82 32.13 19.95
CA CYS A 216 -8.98 31.29 19.73
C CYS A 216 -9.35 31.39 18.25
N THR A 217 -9.35 30.27 17.54
CA THR A 217 -10.04 30.10 16.25
C THR A 217 -11.35 29.36 16.50
N TRP A 218 -12.33 29.56 15.61
CA TRP A 218 -13.76 29.22 15.68
C TRP A 218 -14.62 30.35 16.29
N LEU A 219 -15.28 31.06 15.37
CA LEU A 219 -15.85 32.43 15.44
C LEU A 219 -14.82 33.57 15.39
N SER A 220 -13.99 33.56 14.35
CA SER A 220 -13.45 34.82 13.80
C SER A 220 -14.59 35.55 13.09
N ALA A 221 -15.29 36.44 13.78
CA ALA A 221 -15.80 37.61 13.09
C ALA A 221 -14.57 38.40 12.64
N ASP A 222 -14.27 38.40 11.35
CA ASP A 222 -13.45 39.45 10.77
C ASP A 222 -14.06 40.79 11.21
N GLU A 223 -13.25 41.82 11.52
CA GLU A 223 -13.73 43.12 12.04
C GLU A 223 -14.61 43.89 11.03
N LYS A 224 -14.99 43.25 9.91
CA LYS A 224 -15.95 43.73 8.91
C LYS A 224 -17.17 42.82 8.70
N ALA A 225 -17.24 41.64 9.30
CA ALA A 225 -18.42 40.76 9.21
C ALA A 225 -19.53 41.25 10.16
N SER A 226 -20.37 42.16 9.69
CA SER A 226 -21.59 42.55 10.41
C SER A 226 -22.74 41.63 10.03
N MET A 227 -23.28 40.88 10.99
CA MET A 227 -24.61 40.28 10.86
C MET A 227 -25.64 41.40 11.08
N GLN A 228 -26.08 42.07 10.02
CA GLN A 228 -27.15 43.05 10.11
C GLN A 228 -28.50 42.33 10.09
N ILE A 229 -29.17 42.30 11.23
CA ILE A 229 -30.57 41.86 11.33
C ILE A 229 -31.42 43.08 10.98
N LEU A 230 -31.75 43.24 9.70
CA LEU A 230 -32.55 44.36 9.22
C LEU A 230 -34.04 44.09 9.45
N GLY A 231 -34.59 44.75 10.48
CA GLY A 231 -36.03 44.99 10.59
C GLY A 231 -36.89 43.84 11.12
N MET A 232 -36.61 43.28 12.30
CA MET A 232 -37.63 42.55 13.10
C MET A 232 -37.42 42.63 14.62
N VAL A 233 -38.53 42.61 15.35
CA VAL A 233 -38.58 42.44 16.82
C VAL A 233 -38.37 40.96 17.13
N ALA A 234 -37.14 40.57 17.45
CA ALA A 234 -36.85 39.27 18.06
C ALA A 234 -37.52 39.20 19.44
N GLU A 235 -38.57 38.40 19.57
CA GLU A 235 -39.25 38.24 20.85
C GLU A 235 -38.54 37.13 21.65
N ARG A 236 -37.67 37.54 22.58
CA ARG A 236 -37.06 36.62 23.55
C ARG A 236 -38.16 36.02 24.41
N ARG A 237 -38.50 34.75 24.21
CA ARG A 237 -39.27 33.98 25.18
C ARG A 237 -38.40 32.91 25.81
N THR A 238 -38.22 33.06 27.11
CA THR A 238 -37.64 32.04 27.98
C THR A 238 -38.78 31.13 28.41
N VAL A 239 -38.85 29.91 27.87
CA VAL A 239 -39.71 28.85 28.42
C VAL A 239 -38.80 27.68 28.78
N ALA A 240 -38.78 27.34 30.07
CA ALA A 240 -38.05 26.19 30.63
C ALA A 240 -36.52 26.15 30.39
N GLY A 241 -35.84 27.29 30.40
CA GLY A 241 -34.38 27.34 30.64
C GLY A 241 -33.46 27.21 29.41
N GLN A 242 -33.97 26.78 28.25
CA GLN A 242 -33.24 26.87 26.97
C GLN A 242 -33.37 28.26 26.35
N ARG A 243 -32.26 28.79 25.81
CA ARG A 243 -32.28 29.99 24.95
C ARG A 243 -32.41 29.55 23.51
N THR A 244 -33.64 29.50 23.00
CA THR A 244 -33.89 29.44 21.56
C THR A 244 -33.96 30.88 21.02
N ILE A 245 -33.14 31.19 20.02
CA ILE A 245 -33.40 32.35 19.16
C ILE A 245 -34.54 31.93 18.25
N SER A 246 -35.76 32.38 18.57
CA SER A 246 -36.90 32.20 17.67
C SER A 246 -36.91 33.36 16.69
N PHE A 247 -36.64 33.06 15.43
CA PHE A 247 -36.95 33.96 14.33
C PHE A 247 -38.48 33.95 14.16
N LYS A 248 -39.10 35.12 14.03
CA LYS A 248 -40.51 35.15 13.62
C LYS A 248 -40.57 34.63 12.18
N ASN A 249 -41.53 33.77 11.88
CA ASN A 249 -41.78 33.29 10.52
C ASN A 249 -41.86 34.51 9.58
N GLY A 250 -40.95 34.61 8.61
CA GLY A 250 -40.76 35.77 7.72
C GLY A 250 -39.71 36.83 8.14
N SER A 251 -38.74 36.50 9.00
CA SER A 251 -37.55 37.36 9.26
C SER A 251 -36.44 37.02 8.27
N SER A 252 -35.75 37.99 7.66
CA SER A 252 -34.54 37.72 6.88
C SER A 252 -33.27 37.83 7.73
N VAL A 253 -32.24 37.05 7.38
CA VAL A 253 -30.94 37.03 8.06
C VAL A 253 -29.84 37.23 7.02
N CYS A 254 -29.18 38.40 7.02
CA CYS A 254 -28.04 38.67 6.16
C CYS A 254 -26.74 38.10 6.76
N PHE A 255 -26.02 37.32 5.96
CA PHE A 255 -24.68 36.83 6.27
C PHE A 255 -23.65 37.55 5.39
N ASN A 256 -22.69 38.23 6.02
CA ASN A 256 -21.49 38.71 5.33
C ASN A 256 -20.30 37.86 5.78
N HIS A 257 -19.72 37.08 4.86
CA HIS A 257 -18.44 36.39 5.03
C HIS A 257 -18.37 35.48 6.28
N SER A 258 -19.36 34.60 6.45
CA SER A 258 -19.43 33.66 7.57
C SER A 258 -19.16 32.22 7.13
N TYR A 259 -18.39 31.49 7.93
CA TYR A 259 -18.22 30.05 7.79
C TYR A 259 -19.24 29.32 8.65
N MET A 260 -19.93 28.32 8.09
CA MET A 260 -20.81 27.43 8.84
C MET A 260 -20.65 25.98 8.41
N SER A 261 -20.90 25.04 9.32
CA SER A 261 -20.95 23.63 8.95
C SER A 261 -22.17 23.33 8.08
N MET A 262 -22.09 22.29 7.26
CA MET A 262 -23.19 21.84 6.41
C MET A 262 -24.48 21.56 7.21
N ASP A 263 -24.38 20.96 8.40
CA ASP A 263 -25.56 20.69 9.25
C ASP A 263 -26.19 21.97 9.78
N ALA A 264 -25.37 22.95 10.18
CA ALA A 264 -25.86 24.26 10.59
C ALA A 264 -26.53 24.98 9.41
N PHE A 265 -25.99 24.85 8.20
CA PHE A 265 -26.58 25.39 6.99
C PHE A 265 -27.94 24.74 6.66
N LYS A 266 -28.04 23.40 6.73
CA LYS A 266 -29.32 22.68 6.54
C LYS A 266 -30.36 23.09 7.57
N ALA A 267 -29.99 23.15 8.85
CA ALA A 267 -30.88 23.59 9.92
C ALA A 267 -31.37 25.03 9.72
N LEU A 268 -30.50 25.91 9.20
CA LEU A 268 -30.85 27.28 8.86
C LEU A 268 -31.90 27.34 7.74
N LEU A 269 -31.72 26.55 6.68
CA LEU A 269 -32.68 26.44 5.57
C LEU A 269 -34.05 25.97 6.06
N ASP A 270 -34.12 25.09 7.07
CA ASP A 270 -35.40 24.65 7.64
C ASP A 270 -36.10 25.73 8.47
N TRP A 271 -35.34 26.61 9.12
CA TRP A 271 -35.86 27.52 10.14
C TRP A 271 -36.31 28.88 9.63
N VAL A 272 -35.67 29.42 8.59
CA VAL A 272 -35.82 30.84 8.21
C VAL A 272 -35.84 31.01 6.68
N ASP A 273 -36.44 32.09 6.19
CA ASP A 273 -36.24 32.56 4.81
C ASP A 273 -34.86 33.23 4.75
N VAL A 274 -33.96 32.67 3.95
CA VAL A 274 -32.56 33.10 3.88
C VAL A 274 -32.40 34.05 2.70
N GLU A 275 -32.02 35.30 2.96
CA GLU A 275 -31.58 36.26 1.94
C GLU A 275 -30.05 36.38 2.02
N ILE A 276 -29.34 36.04 0.94
CA ILE A 276 -27.87 36.14 0.85
C ILE A 276 -27.52 37.37 0.02
N GLU A 277 -26.96 38.41 0.65
CA GLU A 277 -26.58 39.66 -0.05
C GLU A 277 -25.20 39.60 -0.74
N GLU A 278 -24.26 38.79 -0.23
CA GLU A 278 -22.89 38.69 -0.75
C GLU A 278 -22.50 37.23 -1.04
N GLU A 279 -21.92 36.53 -0.06
CA GLU A 279 -21.42 35.17 -0.21
C GLU A 279 -21.45 34.43 1.12
N LEU A 280 -21.97 33.20 1.11
CA LEU A 280 -21.99 32.32 2.28
C LEU A 280 -20.97 31.19 2.11
N SER A 281 -20.03 31.05 3.05
CA SER A 281 -19.06 29.94 3.05
C SER A 281 -19.57 28.78 3.89
N VAL A 282 -19.76 27.62 3.27
CA VAL A 282 -20.15 26.38 3.96
C VAL A 282 -18.97 25.41 3.96
N VAL A 283 -18.60 24.92 5.15
CA VAL A 283 -17.53 23.95 5.36
C VAL A 283 -18.13 22.57 5.55
N VAL A 284 -17.60 21.59 4.82
CA VAL A 284 -17.94 20.17 4.94
C VAL A 284 -16.75 19.47 5.61
N GLU A 285 -16.95 18.97 6.83
CA GLU A 285 -15.84 18.49 7.69
C GLU A 285 -15.45 17.02 7.45
N ASP A 286 -16.20 16.27 6.63
CA ASP A 286 -16.01 14.82 6.45
C ASP A 286 -15.60 14.43 5.02
N GLU A 287 -14.74 13.42 4.91
CA GLU A 287 -14.46 12.72 3.66
C GLU A 287 -15.69 11.84 3.32
N HIS A 288 -16.37 12.14 2.19
CA HIS A 288 -17.51 11.40 1.61
C HIS A 288 -18.94 11.73 2.11
N THR A 289 -19.31 13.00 2.30
CA THR A 289 -20.73 13.32 2.52
C THR A 289 -21.50 13.43 1.20
N ASP A 290 -22.42 12.50 0.96
CA ASP A 290 -23.52 12.74 0.01
C ASP A 290 -24.43 13.83 0.60
N ILE A 291 -24.48 14.98 -0.07
CA ILE A 291 -25.29 16.10 0.41
C ILE A 291 -26.71 15.91 -0.09
N SER A 292 -27.57 15.45 0.82
CA SER A 292 -29.01 15.46 0.61
C SER A 292 -29.67 16.70 1.23
N PHE A 293 -30.57 17.31 0.47
CA PHE A 293 -31.47 18.38 0.91
C PHE A 293 -32.92 17.88 0.87
N THR A 294 -33.77 18.34 1.79
CA THR A 294 -35.21 18.08 1.74
C THR A 294 -35.86 18.86 0.58
N GLY A 295 -37.05 18.45 0.14
CA GLY A 295 -37.77 19.17 -0.93
C GLY A 295 -38.03 20.65 -0.60
N ALA A 296 -38.29 20.97 0.67
CA ALA A 296 -38.45 22.34 1.14
C ALA A 296 -37.14 23.13 1.10
N GLN A 297 -36.03 22.51 1.55
CA GLN A 297 -34.70 23.11 1.49
C GLN A 297 -34.28 23.41 0.04
N ARG A 298 -34.52 22.46 -0.88
CA ARG A 298 -34.25 22.68 -2.31
C ARG A 298 -35.07 23.82 -2.88
N GLY A 299 -36.37 23.88 -2.58
CA GLY A 299 -37.23 24.98 -3.01
C GLY A 299 -36.67 26.35 -2.63
N LYS A 300 -36.20 26.49 -1.38
CA LYS A 300 -35.54 27.71 -0.90
C LYS A 300 -34.19 27.98 -1.57
N LEU A 301 -33.37 26.95 -1.75
CA LEU A 301 -32.08 27.09 -2.44
C LEU A 301 -32.28 27.59 -3.88
N MET A 302 -33.31 27.13 -4.57
CA MET A 302 -33.62 27.55 -5.95
C MET A 302 -34.13 28.99 -6.08
N GLU A 303 -34.47 29.66 -4.97
CA GLU A 303 -34.81 31.09 -4.95
C GLU A 303 -33.56 31.98 -4.85
N LEU A 304 -32.39 31.41 -4.52
CA LEU A 304 -31.13 32.13 -4.39
C LEU A 304 -30.47 32.38 -5.76
N GLU A 305 -29.65 33.41 -5.83
CA GLU A 305 -28.84 33.71 -7.02
C GLU A 305 -27.74 32.66 -7.24
N ASP A 306 -27.43 32.39 -8.51
CA ASP A 306 -26.38 31.45 -8.91
C ASP A 306 -25.02 31.81 -8.31
N GLY A 307 -24.32 30.83 -7.74
CA GLY A 307 -22.99 30.99 -7.14
C GLY A 307 -22.96 31.76 -5.81
N SER A 308 -24.11 32.04 -5.19
CA SER A 308 -24.21 32.77 -3.91
C SER A 308 -23.61 32.02 -2.71
N ILE A 309 -23.38 30.70 -2.82
CA ILE A 309 -22.87 29.86 -1.73
C ILE A 309 -21.54 29.22 -2.11
N ARG A 310 -20.45 29.56 -1.41
CA ARG A 310 -19.14 28.92 -1.59
C ARG A 310 -19.02 27.68 -0.70
N ILE A 311 -18.78 26.52 -1.30
CA ILE A 311 -18.52 25.28 -0.55
C ILE A 311 -17.00 25.05 -0.45
N HIS A 312 -16.54 24.82 0.78
CA HIS A 312 -15.20 24.34 1.09
C HIS A 312 -15.29 22.86 1.50
N ALA A 313 -14.83 21.96 0.63
CA ALA A 313 -14.87 20.51 0.87
C ALA A 313 -13.70 19.81 0.17
N SER A 314 -13.14 18.76 0.78
CA SER A 314 -12.17 17.90 0.07
C SER A 314 -12.87 17.05 -1.00
N ARG A 315 -14.04 16.49 -0.67
CA ARG A 315 -14.87 15.73 -1.60
C ARG A 315 -16.34 16.09 -1.42
N LEU A 316 -17.05 16.22 -2.53
CA LEU A 316 -18.45 16.61 -2.56
C LEU A 316 -19.22 15.69 -3.49
N SER A 317 -20.33 15.13 -3.03
CA SER A 317 -21.20 14.29 -3.86
C SER A 317 -22.63 14.83 -3.88
N PHE A 318 -23.23 14.86 -5.07
CA PHE A 318 -24.63 15.18 -5.29
C PHE A 318 -25.32 14.06 -6.04
N SER A 319 -26.47 13.63 -5.53
CA SER A 319 -27.32 12.60 -6.13
C SER A 319 -28.70 13.14 -6.52
N ASP A 320 -29.19 12.69 -7.67
CA ASP A 320 -30.58 12.80 -8.14
C ASP A 320 -31.19 14.20 -7.98
N GLU A 321 -32.23 14.33 -7.16
CA GLU A 321 -32.99 15.56 -6.95
C GLU A 321 -32.14 16.69 -6.36
N ASN A 322 -30.98 16.39 -5.78
CA ASN A 322 -30.07 17.40 -5.23
C ASN A 322 -29.19 18.04 -6.31
N LEU A 323 -29.16 17.52 -7.55
CA LEU A 323 -28.42 18.16 -8.62
C LEU A 323 -29.01 19.53 -9.00
N CYS A 324 -30.32 19.73 -8.82
CA CYS A 324 -30.97 20.97 -9.22
C CYS A 324 -30.42 22.21 -8.50
N VAL A 325 -29.84 22.05 -7.30
CA VAL A 325 -29.26 23.14 -6.50
C VAL A 325 -27.80 23.46 -6.85
N LEU A 326 -27.16 22.69 -7.74
CA LEU A 326 -25.77 22.94 -8.18
C LEU A 326 -25.49 24.38 -8.63
N PRO A 327 -26.36 25.06 -9.41
CA PRO A 327 -26.12 26.43 -9.88
C PRO A 327 -25.90 27.44 -8.75
N VAL A 328 -26.49 27.20 -7.58
CA VAL A 328 -26.40 28.07 -6.40
C VAL A 328 -25.02 27.98 -5.74
N PHE A 329 -24.29 26.88 -5.97
CA PHE A 329 -23.00 26.62 -5.33
C PHE A 329 -21.81 27.05 -6.19
N ASN A 330 -20.93 27.86 -5.59
CA ASN A 330 -19.58 28.10 -6.06
C ASN A 330 -18.66 26.98 -5.57
N LEU A 331 -18.32 26.07 -6.50
CA LEU A 331 -17.56 24.85 -6.24
C LEU A 331 -16.04 25.03 -6.32
N ARG A 332 -15.53 26.26 -6.41
CA ARG A 332 -14.08 26.53 -6.58
C ARG A 332 -13.20 25.97 -5.48
N CYS A 333 -13.72 25.79 -4.28
CA CYS A 333 -12.96 25.26 -3.14
C CYS A 333 -13.24 23.78 -2.86
N VAL A 334 -13.71 23.04 -3.86
CA VAL A 334 -13.97 21.60 -3.78
C VAL A 334 -12.86 20.85 -4.52
N SER A 335 -12.10 19.95 -3.90
CA SER A 335 -11.06 19.21 -4.66
C SER A 335 -11.62 18.05 -5.50
N SER A 336 -12.60 17.29 -5.00
CA SER A 336 -13.21 16.16 -5.72
C SER A 336 -14.73 16.33 -5.79
N LEU A 337 -15.32 16.24 -6.98
CA LEU A 337 -16.76 16.42 -7.21
C LEU A 337 -17.36 15.18 -7.88
N GLU A 338 -18.39 14.61 -7.27
CA GLU A 338 -19.13 13.45 -7.79
C GLU A 338 -20.59 13.82 -8.03
N LEU A 339 -21.06 13.68 -9.26
CA LEU A 339 -22.45 13.95 -9.65
C LEU A 339 -23.08 12.66 -10.15
N ASN A 340 -24.21 12.27 -9.57
CA ASN A 340 -24.92 11.05 -9.91
C ASN A 340 -26.40 11.34 -10.20
N ALA A 341 -26.90 10.93 -11.36
CA ALA A 341 -28.32 11.05 -11.70
C ALA A 341 -28.89 9.74 -12.25
N ARG A 342 -29.79 9.11 -11.50
CA ARG A 342 -30.49 7.88 -11.91
C ARG A 342 -31.67 8.13 -12.83
N GLU A 343 -32.21 9.34 -12.81
CA GLU A 343 -33.35 9.75 -13.62
C GLU A 343 -33.05 10.98 -14.48
N GLU A 344 -33.50 10.97 -15.74
CA GLU A 344 -33.30 12.08 -16.69
C GLU A 344 -33.89 13.40 -16.17
N LYS A 345 -35.03 13.33 -15.45
CA LYS A 345 -35.72 14.52 -14.92
C LYS A 345 -34.82 15.34 -13.99
N SER A 346 -33.88 14.68 -13.31
CA SER A 346 -32.95 15.30 -12.36
C SER A 346 -31.96 16.25 -13.03
N ILE A 347 -31.59 15.98 -14.29
CA ILE A 347 -30.68 16.84 -15.06
C ILE A 347 -31.41 17.75 -16.05
N ARG A 348 -32.63 17.37 -16.47
CA ARG A 348 -33.38 18.08 -17.51
C ARG A 348 -33.60 19.55 -17.16
N GLU A 349 -33.93 19.85 -15.92
CA GLU A 349 -34.14 21.23 -15.46
C GLU A 349 -32.85 22.06 -15.57
N LEU A 350 -31.69 21.48 -15.23
CA LEU A 350 -30.39 22.13 -15.32
C LEU A 350 -29.98 22.38 -16.78
N VAL A 351 -30.14 21.38 -17.65
CA VAL A 351 -29.79 21.48 -19.07
C VAL A 351 -30.72 22.45 -19.80
N THR A 352 -32.02 22.46 -19.49
CA THR A 352 -33.01 23.28 -20.22
C THR A 352 -33.08 24.74 -19.76
N ARG A 353 -32.79 25.04 -18.49
CA ARG A 353 -32.87 26.41 -17.98
C ARG A 353 -31.84 27.36 -18.59
N GLY A 354 -30.83 26.84 -19.29
CA GLY A 354 -29.78 27.66 -19.91
C GLY A 354 -29.10 28.55 -18.87
N LEU A 355 -28.82 28.01 -17.67
CA LEU A 355 -28.30 28.68 -16.47
C LEU A 355 -26.85 29.19 -16.62
N GLY A 356 -26.49 29.62 -17.83
CA GLY A 356 -25.09 29.71 -18.20
C GLY A 356 -24.40 28.37 -17.97
N SER A 357 -23.12 28.45 -17.72
CA SER A 357 -22.24 27.31 -17.50
C SER A 357 -21.84 27.25 -16.03
N ILE A 358 -21.95 26.08 -15.41
CA ILE A 358 -21.60 25.87 -14.01
C ILE A 358 -20.08 25.81 -13.89
N SER A 359 -19.47 26.82 -13.27
CA SER A 359 -18.03 26.84 -13.01
C SER A 359 -17.70 25.86 -11.89
N THR A 360 -17.02 24.75 -12.22
CA THR A 360 -16.58 23.80 -11.18
C THR A 360 -15.40 24.34 -10.39
N GLY A 361 -14.57 25.21 -10.99
CA GLY A 361 -13.27 25.56 -10.43
C GLY A 361 -12.21 24.50 -10.75
N GLU A 362 -11.00 24.68 -10.25
CA GLU A 362 -9.94 23.65 -10.27
C GLU A 362 -10.39 22.41 -9.49
N LYS A 363 -10.10 21.23 -10.02
CA LYS A 363 -10.53 19.94 -9.49
C LYS A 363 -9.37 18.96 -9.54
N LYS A 364 -9.19 18.21 -8.46
CA LYS A 364 -8.42 16.98 -8.49
C LYS A 364 -9.19 15.88 -9.23
N GLU A 365 -10.50 15.78 -8.99
CA GLU A 365 -11.33 14.74 -9.58
C GLU A 365 -12.74 15.24 -9.87
N LEU A 366 -13.26 14.90 -11.05
CA LEU A 366 -14.68 15.06 -11.40
C LEU A 366 -15.23 13.71 -11.88
N ALA A 367 -16.26 13.21 -11.20
CA ALA A 367 -16.95 11.97 -11.56
C ALA A 367 -18.41 12.24 -11.92
N LEU A 368 -18.82 11.85 -13.13
CA LEU A 368 -20.19 11.95 -13.63
C LEU A 368 -20.76 10.55 -13.84
N THR A 369 -21.87 10.23 -13.16
CA THR A 369 -22.50 8.91 -13.21
C THR A 369 -23.92 8.97 -13.75
N ASP A 370 -24.23 8.03 -14.64
CA ASP A 370 -25.52 7.86 -15.29
C ASP A 370 -25.98 9.13 -16.02
N TYR A 371 -27.20 9.62 -15.81
CA TYR A 371 -27.69 10.81 -16.53
C TYR A 371 -26.85 12.06 -16.23
N ALA A 372 -26.06 12.09 -15.15
CA ALA A 372 -25.18 13.23 -14.85
C ALA A 372 -24.10 13.42 -15.91
N VAL A 373 -23.76 12.37 -16.68
CA VAL A 373 -22.89 12.46 -17.86
C VAL A 373 -23.44 13.47 -18.88
N GLY A 374 -24.77 13.57 -19.02
CA GLY A 374 -25.45 14.55 -19.86
C GLY A 374 -25.23 16.01 -19.45
N MET A 375 -24.73 16.27 -18.25
CA MET A 375 -24.44 17.63 -17.76
C MET A 375 -23.09 18.17 -18.23
N PHE A 376 -22.20 17.32 -18.75
CA PHE A 376 -20.85 17.72 -19.15
C PHE A 376 -20.78 18.99 -20.04
N PRO A 377 -21.67 19.21 -21.04
CA PRO A 377 -21.63 20.40 -21.90
C PRO A 377 -21.87 21.73 -21.16
N ILE A 378 -22.55 21.67 -20.01
CA ILE A 378 -22.87 22.87 -19.21
C ILE A 378 -21.86 23.08 -18.07
N LEU A 379 -20.91 22.16 -17.85
CA LEU A 379 -19.86 22.32 -16.86
C LEU A 379 -18.68 23.09 -17.48
N LYS A 380 -18.31 24.22 -16.86
CA LYS A 380 -17.06 24.92 -17.15
C LYS A 380 -15.96 24.31 -16.29
N LEU A 381 -15.25 23.35 -16.88
CA LEU A 381 -14.05 22.77 -16.28
C LEU A 381 -12.91 23.80 -16.31
N GLN A 382 -12.17 23.87 -15.21
CA GLN A 382 -10.84 24.48 -15.17
C GLN A 382 -9.79 23.36 -15.14
N GLU A 383 -8.65 23.56 -14.49
CA GLU A 383 -7.64 22.51 -14.29
C GLU A 383 -8.27 21.33 -13.54
N THR A 384 -8.52 20.22 -14.25
CA THR A 384 -9.12 19.01 -13.69
C THR A 384 -8.12 17.88 -13.85
N GLU A 385 -7.53 17.31 -12.78
CA GLU A 385 -6.51 16.26 -12.93
C GLU A 385 -7.12 14.94 -13.44
N THR A 386 -8.24 14.50 -12.85
CA THR A 386 -8.92 13.25 -13.21
C THR A 386 -10.38 13.48 -13.59
N LEU A 387 -10.81 12.98 -14.74
CA LEU A 387 -12.19 13.04 -15.23
C LEU A 387 -12.76 11.63 -15.40
N LYS A 388 -13.88 11.31 -14.74
CA LYS A 388 -14.53 9.99 -14.79
C LYS A 388 -15.95 10.11 -15.30
N PHE A 389 -16.30 9.28 -16.27
CA PHE A 389 -17.67 9.12 -16.74
C PHE A 389 -18.08 7.66 -16.61
N ALA A 390 -19.21 7.41 -15.96
CA ALA A 390 -19.80 6.09 -15.86
C ALA A 390 -21.24 6.14 -16.32
N ALA A 391 -21.66 5.23 -17.21
CA ALA A 391 -23.05 5.14 -17.62
C ALA A 391 -23.50 3.69 -17.72
N SER A 392 -24.52 3.32 -16.96
CA SER A 392 -25.07 1.96 -16.96
C SER A 392 -26.07 1.67 -18.10
N LYS A 393 -26.56 2.68 -18.82
CA LYS A 393 -27.51 2.54 -19.94
C LYS A 393 -27.22 3.52 -21.06
N MET A 394 -27.56 3.16 -22.30
CA MET A 394 -27.46 4.06 -23.46
C MET A 394 -28.29 5.35 -23.26
N GLU A 395 -29.44 5.26 -22.59
CA GLU A 395 -30.28 6.41 -22.24
C GLU A 395 -29.54 7.53 -21.52
N HIS A 396 -28.57 7.17 -20.67
CA HIS A 396 -27.86 8.09 -19.79
C HIS A 396 -26.97 9.07 -20.58
N ILE A 397 -26.55 8.68 -21.78
CA ILE A 397 -25.69 9.50 -22.65
C ILE A 397 -26.42 10.12 -23.84
N LYS A 398 -27.75 9.90 -23.98
CA LYS A 398 -28.53 10.40 -25.13
C LYS A 398 -28.44 11.91 -25.33
N GLU A 399 -28.35 12.68 -24.25
CA GLU A 399 -28.19 14.14 -24.33
C GLU A 399 -26.84 14.52 -24.96
N LEU A 400 -25.74 13.86 -24.56
CA LEU A 400 -24.42 14.10 -25.17
C LEU A 400 -24.38 13.71 -26.64
N LEU A 401 -25.06 12.62 -27.01
CA LEU A 401 -25.12 12.16 -28.39
C LEU A 401 -25.90 13.11 -29.32
N LYS A 402 -26.55 14.17 -28.81
CA LYS A 402 -27.14 15.23 -29.66
C LYS A 402 -26.09 16.19 -30.23
N TYR A 403 -24.89 16.21 -29.65
CA TYR A 403 -23.79 17.12 -30.00
C TYR A 403 -22.78 16.45 -30.95
N GLN A 404 -23.22 15.59 -31.89
CA GLN A 404 -22.30 14.78 -32.70
C GLN A 404 -21.31 15.58 -33.57
N ASP A 405 -21.68 16.81 -33.92
CA ASP A 405 -20.84 17.71 -34.71
C ASP A 405 -19.92 18.58 -33.82
N ASP A 406 -20.15 18.60 -32.51
CA ASP A 406 -19.37 19.36 -31.53
C ASP A 406 -18.44 18.42 -30.74
N SER A 407 -17.14 18.54 -30.98
CA SER A 407 -16.15 17.91 -30.13
C SER A 407 -15.97 18.74 -28.85
N PHE A 408 -16.13 18.11 -27.69
CA PHE A 408 -15.90 18.74 -26.40
C PHE A 408 -14.40 18.83 -26.12
N ASP A 409 -13.95 20.06 -25.91
CA ASP A 409 -12.59 20.30 -25.43
C ASP A 409 -12.53 19.99 -23.95
N ILE A 410 -11.74 18.98 -23.57
CA ILE A 410 -11.53 18.66 -22.16
C ILE A 410 -10.49 19.63 -21.55
N GLY A 411 -9.65 20.26 -22.39
CA GLY A 411 -8.83 21.41 -22.01
C GLY A 411 -9.57 22.71 -22.27
N GLY A 412 -10.04 23.37 -21.22
CA GLY A 412 -10.81 24.60 -21.37
C GLY A 412 -9.97 25.74 -21.93
N TYR A 413 -9.88 25.89 -23.26
CA TYR A 413 -9.30 27.05 -23.93
C TYR A 413 -10.05 28.32 -23.50
N ASP A 414 -9.55 29.01 -22.48
CA ASP A 414 -9.95 30.39 -22.24
C ASP A 414 -9.14 31.26 -23.20
N ASN A 415 -9.80 31.76 -24.25
CA ASN A 415 -9.19 32.61 -25.27
C ASN A 415 -8.69 33.97 -24.72
N THR A 416 -8.64 34.18 -23.41
CA THR A 416 -8.09 35.37 -22.76
C THR A 416 -6.58 35.25 -22.51
N TRP A 417 -5.77 35.35 -23.58
CA TRP A 417 -4.41 35.94 -23.72
C TRP A 417 -3.39 35.99 -22.54
N ASN A 418 -3.47 35.17 -21.49
CA ASN A 418 -2.44 35.05 -20.46
C ASN A 418 -1.72 33.71 -20.58
N TYR A 419 -0.41 33.80 -20.85
CA TYR A 419 0.54 32.78 -21.30
C TYR A 419 0.89 31.67 -20.28
N THR A 420 -0.04 31.24 -19.44
CA THR A 420 0.15 30.03 -18.63
C THR A 420 -0.44 28.85 -19.40
N PRO A 421 0.37 27.86 -19.85
CA PRO A 421 -0.16 26.64 -20.43
C PRO A 421 -1.13 26.03 -19.43
N GLN A 422 -2.42 25.95 -19.78
CA GLN A 422 -3.40 25.29 -18.93
C GLN A 422 -3.06 23.80 -18.89
N LYS A 423 -3.04 23.23 -17.68
CA LYS A 423 -2.87 21.80 -17.49
C LYS A 423 -4.14 21.08 -17.93
N PHE A 424 -4.00 20.17 -18.89
CA PHE A 424 -5.04 19.25 -19.30
C PHE A 424 -5.24 18.16 -18.23
N PRO A 425 -6.38 17.45 -18.23
CA PRO A 425 -6.52 16.29 -17.36
C PRO A 425 -5.44 15.27 -17.63
N GLU A 426 -4.74 14.94 -16.56
CA GLU A 426 -3.74 13.88 -16.53
C GLU A 426 -4.44 12.54 -16.82
N ARG A 427 -5.67 12.33 -16.34
CA ARG A 427 -6.39 11.06 -16.51
C ARG A 427 -7.86 11.20 -16.88
N THR A 428 -8.32 10.47 -17.89
CA THR A 428 -9.74 10.36 -18.26
C THR A 428 -10.18 8.91 -18.25
N ILE A 429 -11.28 8.58 -17.56
CA ILE A 429 -11.82 7.22 -17.42
C ILE A 429 -13.26 7.18 -17.94
N LEU A 430 -13.55 6.32 -18.91
CA LEU A 430 -14.90 6.07 -19.43
C LEU A 430 -15.31 4.63 -19.12
N TRP A 431 -16.43 4.46 -18.42
CA TRP A 431 -16.94 3.17 -17.96
C TRP A 431 -18.37 2.89 -18.47
N GLY A 432 -18.57 1.67 -18.95
CA GLY A 432 -19.87 1.22 -19.46
C GLY A 432 -20.26 1.90 -20.77
N TYR A 433 -21.52 2.32 -20.89
CA TYR A 433 -22.00 3.06 -22.06
C TYR A 433 -21.27 4.40 -22.27
N ALA A 434 -20.60 4.95 -21.25
CA ALA A 434 -19.82 6.18 -21.39
C ALA A 434 -18.66 6.00 -22.38
N VAL A 435 -18.21 4.78 -22.66
CA VAL A 435 -17.22 4.55 -23.73
C VAL A 435 -17.72 5.04 -25.09
N THR A 436 -19.04 5.00 -25.36
CA THR A 436 -19.61 5.45 -26.64
C THR A 436 -19.42 6.96 -26.90
N ILE A 437 -19.24 7.79 -25.85
CA ILE A 437 -19.00 9.23 -26.02
C ILE A 437 -17.53 9.56 -26.30
N PHE A 438 -16.63 8.59 -26.26
CA PHE A 438 -15.20 8.77 -26.53
C PHE A 438 -14.89 9.60 -27.79
N PRO A 439 -15.54 9.39 -28.97
CA PRO A 439 -15.26 10.19 -30.17
C PRO A 439 -15.69 11.66 -30.07
N LEU A 440 -16.52 12.01 -29.07
CA LEU A 440 -16.95 13.38 -28.82
C LEU A 440 -15.94 14.14 -27.95
N LEU A 441 -14.99 13.44 -27.33
CA LEU A 441 -13.96 14.03 -26.48
C LEU A 441 -12.74 14.36 -27.35
N LYS A 442 -12.26 15.62 -27.31
CA LYS A 442 -10.95 15.94 -27.87
C LYS A 442 -9.87 15.43 -26.92
N VAL A 443 -9.31 14.27 -27.25
CA VAL A 443 -8.26 13.59 -26.47
C VAL A 443 -6.86 13.94 -27.02
N THR A 444 -6.64 15.20 -27.41
CA THR A 444 -5.33 15.60 -27.96
C THR A 444 -4.26 15.76 -26.90
N ASP A 445 -4.63 15.89 -25.62
CA ASP A 445 -3.71 16.32 -24.55
C ASP A 445 -3.91 15.54 -23.24
N ILE A 446 -4.42 14.31 -23.30
CA ILE A 446 -4.63 13.46 -22.12
C ILE A 446 -3.39 12.58 -21.91
N THR A 447 -2.85 12.55 -20.69
CA THR A 447 -1.73 11.68 -20.33
C THR A 447 -2.18 10.22 -20.22
N GLU A 448 -3.31 9.94 -19.58
CA GLU A 448 -3.84 8.58 -19.42
C GLU A 448 -5.32 8.51 -19.82
N LEU A 449 -5.65 7.69 -20.82
CA LEU A 449 -7.03 7.42 -21.23
C LEU A 449 -7.40 5.97 -20.91
N GLU A 450 -8.42 5.76 -20.09
CA GLU A 450 -8.93 4.45 -19.71
C GLU A 450 -10.36 4.23 -20.22
N LEU A 451 -10.57 3.16 -20.98
CA LEU A 451 -11.87 2.77 -21.53
C LEU A 451 -12.22 1.36 -21.06
N ASP A 452 -13.26 1.24 -20.24
CA ASP A 452 -13.75 -0.05 -19.72
C ASP A 452 -15.18 -0.32 -20.18
N ALA A 453 -15.34 -1.35 -21.01
CA ALA A 453 -16.63 -1.80 -21.51
C ALA A 453 -16.86 -3.27 -21.12
N PRO A 454 -17.52 -3.55 -19.98
CA PRO A 454 -17.73 -4.94 -19.54
C PRO A 454 -18.73 -5.73 -20.40
N GLU A 455 -19.56 -5.05 -21.20
CA GLU A 455 -20.55 -5.66 -22.09
C GLU A 455 -20.39 -5.19 -23.53
N LYS A 456 -20.77 -6.04 -24.50
CA LYS A 456 -20.62 -5.76 -25.93
C LYS A 456 -21.44 -4.53 -26.36
N GLU A 457 -22.64 -4.38 -25.81
CA GLU A 457 -23.57 -3.29 -26.11
C GLU A 457 -22.99 -1.89 -25.85
N HIS A 458 -22.04 -1.77 -24.91
CA HIS A 458 -21.37 -0.52 -24.57
C HIS A 458 -20.54 0.10 -25.70
N ILE A 459 -20.18 -0.70 -26.72
CA ILE A 459 -19.33 -0.26 -27.83
C ILE A 459 -19.96 -0.49 -29.21
N GLU A 460 -21.20 -1.00 -29.30
CA GLU A 460 -21.82 -1.37 -30.58
C GLU A 460 -21.90 -0.20 -31.57
N GLU A 461 -22.18 1.01 -31.09
CA GLU A 461 -22.19 2.22 -31.94
C GLU A 461 -20.79 2.60 -32.43
N LEU A 462 -19.75 2.37 -31.61
CA LEU A 462 -18.37 2.61 -32.02
C LEU A 462 -17.92 1.65 -33.11
N LEU A 463 -18.26 0.36 -32.98
CA LEU A 463 -17.89 -0.68 -33.94
C LEU A 463 -18.44 -0.46 -35.36
N LYS A 464 -19.47 0.38 -35.52
CA LYS A 464 -19.99 0.77 -36.84
C LYS A 464 -19.08 1.75 -37.59
N ARG A 465 -18.11 2.36 -36.91
CA ARG A 465 -17.18 3.33 -37.50
C ARG A 465 -16.14 2.63 -38.38
N LYS A 466 -15.55 3.38 -39.31
CA LYS A 466 -14.49 2.87 -40.20
C LYS A 466 -13.20 2.65 -39.40
N PRO A 467 -12.38 1.63 -39.72
CA PRO A 467 -11.04 1.48 -39.16
C PRO A 467 -10.21 2.75 -39.31
N GLY A 468 -9.43 3.09 -38.29
CA GLY A 468 -8.62 4.31 -38.22
C GLY A 468 -9.42 5.63 -38.33
N SER A 469 -10.69 5.65 -37.93
CA SER A 469 -11.50 6.87 -37.99
C SER A 469 -11.37 7.78 -36.77
N ILE A 470 -10.76 7.28 -35.68
CA ILE A 470 -10.51 8.07 -34.47
C ILE A 470 -9.00 8.14 -34.27
N ARG A 471 -8.47 9.35 -34.07
CA ARG A 471 -7.04 9.56 -33.78
C ARG A 471 -6.89 9.86 -32.29
N ILE A 472 -5.88 9.26 -31.67
CA ILE A 472 -5.44 9.52 -30.29
C ILE A 472 -3.95 9.82 -30.36
N GLY A 473 -3.52 10.89 -29.68
CA GLY A 473 -2.14 11.34 -29.70
C GLY A 473 -2.02 12.86 -29.71
N VAL A 474 -0.94 13.34 -29.09
CA VAL A 474 -0.48 14.74 -29.18
C VAL A 474 0.08 15.01 -30.58
N LEU A 475 0.03 16.28 -31.01
CA LEU A 475 0.66 16.78 -32.26
C LEU A 475 1.99 17.50 -31.98
N ASN A 476 2.43 17.51 -30.74
CA ASN A 476 3.50 18.36 -30.22
C ASN A 476 4.63 17.52 -29.60
N PRO A 477 5.55 17.01 -30.44
CA PRO A 477 6.61 16.06 -30.04
C PRO A 477 7.71 16.67 -29.15
N GLU A 478 7.54 17.90 -28.67
CA GLU A 478 8.52 18.56 -27.79
C GLU A 478 8.30 18.27 -26.30
N ASP A 479 7.11 17.76 -25.92
CA ASP A 479 6.79 17.40 -24.55
C ASP A 479 6.93 15.87 -24.38
N ASP A 480 7.95 15.43 -23.63
CA ASP A 480 8.21 14.02 -23.27
C ASP A 480 7.12 13.41 -22.35
N ALA A 481 5.86 13.83 -22.49
CA ALA A 481 4.76 13.33 -21.67
C ALA A 481 4.39 11.90 -22.10
N ASP A 482 4.54 10.95 -21.18
CA ASP A 482 4.21 9.55 -21.41
C ASP A 482 2.68 9.37 -21.54
N GLN A 483 2.17 9.31 -22.78
CA GLN A 483 0.76 9.04 -23.04
C GLN A 483 0.45 7.52 -22.98
N GLU A 484 -0.52 7.14 -22.15
CA GLU A 484 -0.95 5.76 -21.93
C GLU A 484 -2.43 5.54 -22.28
N LEU A 485 -2.73 4.50 -23.08
CA LEU A 485 -4.09 4.07 -23.38
C LEU A 485 -4.37 2.72 -22.70
N LYS A 486 -5.43 2.67 -21.88
CA LYS A 486 -5.90 1.46 -21.20
C LYS A 486 -7.25 1.02 -21.77
N LEU A 487 -7.34 -0.18 -22.31
CA LEU A 487 -8.58 -0.77 -22.82
C LEU A 487 -8.93 -2.05 -22.05
N SER A 488 -10.12 -2.07 -21.45
CA SER A 488 -10.60 -3.20 -20.65
C SER A 488 -11.91 -3.77 -21.19
N GLY A 489 -12.04 -5.09 -21.10
CA GLY A 489 -13.25 -5.79 -21.54
C GLY A 489 -13.46 -5.74 -23.05
N TYR A 490 -14.70 -5.50 -23.49
CA TYR A 490 -15.04 -5.32 -24.90
C TYR A 490 -14.38 -4.08 -25.51
N ALA A 491 -13.91 -3.11 -24.73
CA ALA A 491 -13.28 -1.89 -25.26
C ALA A 491 -12.07 -2.21 -26.14
N ILE A 492 -11.39 -3.34 -25.92
CA ILE A 492 -10.29 -3.82 -26.77
C ILE A 492 -10.71 -3.94 -28.24
N LYS A 493 -11.98 -4.25 -28.54
CA LYS A 493 -12.46 -4.41 -29.92
C LYS A 493 -12.50 -3.10 -30.71
N ILE A 494 -12.39 -1.95 -30.06
CA ILE A 494 -12.33 -0.66 -30.75
C ILE A 494 -10.94 -0.37 -31.30
N LEU A 495 -9.91 -1.13 -30.90
CA LEU A 495 -8.52 -0.88 -31.26
C LEU A 495 -8.28 -0.72 -32.78
N PRO A 496 -8.90 -1.50 -33.69
CA PRO A 496 -8.78 -1.27 -35.15
C PRO A 496 -9.36 0.07 -35.66
N ILE A 497 -10.20 0.74 -34.86
CA ILE A 497 -10.85 2.01 -35.19
C ILE A 497 -9.95 3.19 -34.79
N LEU A 498 -8.96 2.94 -33.92
CA LEU A 498 -8.02 3.92 -33.41
C LEU A 498 -6.80 4.04 -34.32
N ILE A 499 -6.32 5.27 -34.51
CA ILE A 499 -4.97 5.58 -34.96
C ILE A 499 -4.24 6.13 -33.73
N LEU A 500 -3.19 5.44 -33.32
CA LEU A 500 -2.39 5.79 -32.16
C LEU A 500 -1.11 6.48 -32.65
N GLU A 501 -1.09 7.81 -32.55
CA GLU A 501 0.05 8.67 -32.86
C GLU A 501 0.70 9.07 -31.52
N GLU A 502 2.04 9.07 -31.43
CA GLU A 502 2.79 9.59 -30.27
C GLU A 502 2.46 8.97 -28.88
N MET A 503 1.96 7.72 -28.84
CA MET A 503 1.67 7.01 -27.58
C MET A 503 2.90 6.30 -27.01
N SER A 504 3.15 6.43 -25.70
CA SER A 504 4.25 5.73 -25.01
C SER A 504 3.84 4.38 -24.42
N GLY A 505 2.56 4.23 -24.04
CA GLY A 505 2.02 3.03 -23.39
C GLY A 505 0.68 2.53 -23.96
N LEU A 506 0.53 1.20 -24.01
CA LEU A 506 -0.74 0.52 -24.30
C LEU A 506 -0.98 -0.61 -23.29
N GLU A 507 -2.06 -0.52 -22.52
CA GLU A 507 -2.51 -1.57 -21.60
C GLU A 507 -3.82 -2.18 -22.09
N LEU A 508 -3.87 -3.50 -22.27
CA LEU A 508 -5.08 -4.24 -22.64
C LEU A 508 -5.41 -5.28 -21.57
N SER A 509 -6.66 -5.31 -21.10
CA SER A 509 -7.14 -6.31 -20.13
C SER A 509 -8.42 -7.02 -20.57
N ALA A 510 -8.38 -8.35 -20.65
CA ALA A 510 -9.55 -9.16 -20.97
C ALA A 510 -9.72 -10.35 -20.03
N SER A 511 -10.81 -10.34 -19.26
CA SER A 511 -11.20 -11.45 -18.37
C SER A 511 -11.99 -12.58 -19.06
N LYS A 512 -12.41 -12.40 -20.32
CA LYS A 512 -13.18 -13.40 -21.09
C LYS A 512 -12.65 -13.48 -22.53
N GLU A 513 -12.67 -14.68 -23.11
CA GLU A 513 -12.27 -14.90 -24.51
C GLU A 513 -13.10 -14.03 -25.48
N ASP A 514 -14.41 -13.92 -25.24
CA ASP A 514 -15.33 -13.14 -26.09
C ASP A 514 -14.97 -11.65 -26.22
N HIS A 515 -14.21 -11.10 -25.25
CA HIS A 515 -13.70 -9.72 -25.32
C HIS A 515 -12.72 -9.53 -26.48
N VAL A 516 -11.96 -10.56 -26.84
CA VAL A 516 -10.92 -10.50 -27.89
C VAL A 516 -11.25 -11.35 -29.11
N LYS A 517 -12.18 -12.30 -29.01
CA LYS A 517 -12.49 -13.29 -30.05
C LYS A 517 -12.68 -12.71 -31.45
N GLU A 518 -13.55 -11.70 -31.60
CA GLU A 518 -13.80 -11.04 -32.89
C GLU A 518 -12.56 -10.33 -33.45
N LEU A 519 -11.68 -9.81 -32.57
CA LEU A 519 -10.42 -9.18 -32.97
C LEU A 519 -9.41 -10.23 -33.47
N LEU A 520 -9.38 -11.42 -32.85
CA LEU A 520 -8.52 -12.54 -33.25
C LEU A 520 -9.00 -13.18 -34.56
N GLU A 521 -10.31 -13.41 -34.69
CA GLU A 521 -10.97 -13.99 -35.88
C GLU A 521 -10.99 -13.01 -37.07
N GLY A 522 -11.01 -11.70 -36.81
CA GLY A 522 -10.86 -10.67 -37.82
C GLY A 522 -9.60 -10.91 -38.65
N GLY A 523 -9.63 -10.57 -39.94
CA GLY A 523 -8.55 -10.84 -40.90
C GLY A 523 -7.18 -10.24 -40.54
N THR A 524 -6.34 -9.99 -41.53
CA THR A 524 -4.99 -9.40 -41.36
C THR A 524 -5.01 -7.92 -40.92
N ASN A 525 -5.99 -7.52 -40.11
CA ASN A 525 -6.05 -6.19 -39.51
C ASN A 525 -4.98 -6.11 -38.43
N SER A 526 -3.77 -5.87 -38.88
CA SER A 526 -2.66 -5.49 -38.04
C SER A 526 -2.90 -4.11 -37.46
N ILE A 527 -2.81 -4.00 -36.15
CA ILE A 527 -2.83 -2.72 -35.45
C ILE A 527 -1.43 -2.15 -35.60
N TYR A 528 -1.32 -1.03 -36.31
CA TYR A 528 -0.06 -0.35 -36.56
C TYR A 528 0.17 0.75 -35.54
N PHE A 529 1.41 0.83 -35.09
CA PHE A 529 1.86 1.88 -34.18
C PHE A 529 3.12 2.53 -34.75
N TYR A 530 3.23 3.85 -34.62
CA TYR A 530 4.35 4.61 -35.17
C TYR A 530 5.56 4.68 -34.20
N GLU A 531 5.35 4.72 -32.87
CA GLU A 531 6.41 5.03 -31.89
C GLU A 531 6.65 4.01 -30.77
N LYS A 532 7.90 3.89 -30.30
CA LYS A 532 8.37 2.83 -29.39
C LYS A 532 7.46 2.70 -28.15
N LEU A 533 6.60 1.68 -28.16
CA LEU A 533 5.57 1.47 -27.14
C LEU A 533 6.01 0.50 -26.05
N TYR A 534 5.63 0.83 -24.82
CA TYR A 534 5.47 -0.11 -23.72
C TYR A 534 4.09 -0.78 -23.84
N ILE A 535 4.04 -2.11 -23.84
CA ILE A 535 2.78 -2.85 -23.99
C ILE A 535 2.57 -3.75 -22.77
N ARG A 536 1.43 -3.59 -22.09
CA ARG A 536 0.97 -4.47 -21.01
C ARG A 536 -0.28 -5.23 -21.44
N LEU A 537 -0.25 -6.56 -21.46
CA LEU A 537 -1.40 -7.40 -21.80
C LEU A 537 -1.75 -8.34 -20.64
N THR A 538 -3.01 -8.35 -20.23
CA THR A 538 -3.48 -9.20 -19.12
C THR A 538 -4.67 -10.09 -19.51
N GLY A 539 -4.66 -11.34 -19.06
CA GLY A 539 -5.72 -12.32 -19.33
C GLY A 539 -5.78 -12.74 -20.80
N TYR A 540 -6.98 -12.87 -21.36
CA TYR A 540 -7.19 -13.19 -22.78
C TYR A 540 -6.63 -12.11 -23.73
N ALA A 541 -6.30 -10.90 -23.23
CA ALA A 541 -5.69 -9.85 -24.05
C ALA A 541 -4.29 -10.22 -24.53
N VAL A 542 -3.61 -11.14 -23.85
CA VAL A 542 -2.32 -11.70 -24.29
C VAL A 542 -2.46 -12.31 -25.69
N GLY A 543 -3.58 -12.95 -26.01
CA GLY A 543 -3.87 -13.51 -27.33
C GLY A 543 -3.86 -12.50 -28.48
N VAL A 544 -3.98 -11.20 -28.20
CA VAL A 544 -3.95 -10.11 -29.20
C VAL A 544 -2.53 -9.83 -29.71
N LEU A 545 -1.48 -10.31 -29.01
CA LEU A 545 -0.09 -10.00 -29.32
C LEU A 545 0.31 -10.20 -30.81
N PRO A 546 -0.08 -11.27 -31.53
CA PRO A 546 0.25 -11.46 -32.94
C PRO A 546 -0.41 -10.43 -33.89
N LYS A 547 -1.44 -9.72 -33.43
CA LYS A 547 -2.13 -8.66 -34.19
C LYS A 547 -1.44 -7.29 -34.03
N LEU A 548 -0.57 -7.14 -33.04
CA LEU A 548 0.19 -5.92 -32.80
C LEU A 548 1.41 -5.92 -33.73
N GLN A 549 1.25 -5.43 -34.96
CA GLN A 549 2.37 -5.36 -35.90
C GLN A 549 3.21 -4.12 -35.62
N ARG A 550 4.45 -4.35 -35.22
CA ARG A 550 5.44 -3.30 -35.04
C ARG A 550 6.83 -3.85 -35.34
N ASP A 551 7.68 -2.99 -35.90
CA ASP A 551 9.08 -3.34 -36.17
C ASP A 551 9.88 -3.57 -34.86
N GLU A 552 9.51 -2.88 -33.76
CA GLU A 552 10.18 -3.00 -32.45
C GLU A 552 9.29 -2.52 -31.30
N ILE A 553 8.90 -3.42 -30.37
CA ILE A 553 8.27 -3.08 -29.07
C ILE A 553 9.38 -2.71 -28.07
N ARG A 554 9.22 -1.59 -27.34
CA ARG A 554 10.21 -1.07 -26.38
C ARG A 554 10.25 -1.89 -25.10
N GLY A 555 9.08 -2.19 -24.55
CA GLY A 555 8.92 -3.01 -23.35
C GLY A 555 7.62 -3.81 -23.43
N LEU A 556 7.63 -5.03 -22.91
CA LEU A 556 6.51 -5.96 -23.00
C LEU A 556 6.25 -6.60 -21.64
N GLU A 557 5.04 -6.45 -21.13
CA GLU A 557 4.57 -7.07 -19.89
C GLU A 557 3.35 -7.93 -20.19
N LEU A 558 3.43 -9.24 -19.92
CA LEU A 558 2.37 -10.19 -20.20
C LEU A 558 2.02 -10.97 -18.95
N THR A 559 0.73 -10.96 -18.58
CA THR A 559 0.23 -11.71 -17.42
C THR A 559 -0.93 -12.61 -17.84
N ALA A 560 -0.77 -13.92 -17.69
CA ALA A 560 -1.80 -14.90 -18.02
C ALA A 560 -2.03 -15.86 -16.84
N SER A 561 -3.13 -15.66 -16.10
CA SER A 561 -3.47 -16.51 -14.94
C SER A 561 -4.02 -17.89 -15.31
N GLU A 562 -4.40 -18.13 -16.56
CA GLU A 562 -4.97 -19.39 -17.06
C GLU A 562 -4.28 -19.84 -18.35
N LYS A 563 -4.14 -21.16 -18.55
CA LYS A 563 -3.55 -21.73 -19.77
C LYS A 563 -4.31 -21.32 -21.04
N ASP A 564 -5.63 -21.19 -20.95
CA ASP A 564 -6.47 -20.82 -22.10
C ASP A 564 -6.17 -19.41 -22.61
N HIS A 565 -5.66 -18.49 -21.77
CA HIS A 565 -5.25 -17.15 -22.18
C HIS A 565 -4.16 -17.12 -23.25
N ILE A 566 -3.31 -18.16 -23.32
CA ILE A 566 -2.19 -18.26 -24.26
C ILE A 566 -2.39 -19.32 -25.34
N LYS A 567 -3.50 -20.06 -25.32
CA LYS A 567 -3.71 -21.27 -26.14
C LYS A 567 -3.52 -21.04 -27.64
N GLU A 568 -3.96 -19.90 -28.16
CA GLU A 568 -3.77 -19.55 -29.56
C GLU A 568 -2.32 -19.19 -29.88
N LEU A 569 -1.61 -18.55 -28.94
CA LEU A 569 -0.19 -18.21 -29.11
C LEU A 569 0.70 -19.44 -29.10
N LEU A 570 0.32 -20.48 -28.36
CA LEU A 570 1.07 -21.74 -28.33
C LEU A 570 1.13 -22.43 -29.71
N LYS A 571 0.19 -22.11 -30.62
CA LYS A 571 0.17 -22.61 -32.00
C LYS A 571 1.14 -21.88 -32.93
N CYS A 572 1.69 -20.74 -32.52
CA CYS A 572 2.64 -19.96 -33.31
C CYS A 572 4.01 -20.65 -33.34
N ASP A 573 4.73 -20.48 -34.45
CA ASP A 573 6.10 -20.97 -34.59
C ASP A 573 7.06 -20.22 -33.63
N PRO A 574 8.13 -20.85 -33.14
CA PRO A 574 9.15 -20.18 -32.33
C PRO A 574 9.71 -18.91 -32.99
N GLY A 575 9.83 -17.83 -32.22
CA GLY A 575 10.29 -16.52 -32.70
C GLY A 575 9.39 -15.81 -33.72
N SER A 576 8.13 -16.25 -33.92
CA SER A 576 7.24 -15.70 -34.95
C SER A 576 6.27 -14.61 -34.48
N ILE A 577 6.07 -14.44 -33.15
CA ILE A 577 4.99 -13.59 -32.63
C ILE A 577 5.31 -12.10 -32.81
N VAL A 578 6.37 -11.62 -32.16
CA VAL A 578 6.72 -10.19 -32.17
C VAL A 578 8.20 -9.96 -31.88
N ASN A 579 8.75 -8.90 -32.47
CA ASN A 579 10.09 -8.40 -32.13
C ASN A 579 9.99 -7.49 -30.90
N VAL A 580 10.58 -7.91 -29.79
CA VAL A 580 10.76 -7.07 -28.60
C VAL A 580 12.23 -6.68 -28.50
N GLY A 581 12.50 -5.39 -28.32
CA GLY A 581 13.86 -4.90 -28.20
C GLY A 581 14.02 -3.74 -27.24
N GLU A 582 15.29 -3.48 -26.92
CA GLU A 582 15.80 -2.29 -26.21
C GLU A 582 15.65 -2.25 -24.69
N TYR A 583 14.53 -2.63 -24.07
CA TYR A 583 14.38 -2.50 -22.59
C TYR A 583 14.09 -3.82 -21.88
N SER A 584 12.82 -4.12 -21.63
CA SER A 584 12.42 -5.16 -20.69
C SER A 584 11.29 -6.03 -21.21
N VAL A 585 11.36 -7.32 -20.90
CA VAL A 585 10.24 -8.25 -21.04
C VAL A 585 9.92 -8.83 -19.68
N ASP A 586 8.67 -8.69 -19.25
CA ASP A 586 8.12 -9.26 -18.02
C ASP A 586 7.02 -10.27 -18.38
N LEU A 587 7.23 -11.52 -17.99
CA LEU A 587 6.30 -12.62 -18.24
C LEU A 587 5.87 -13.22 -16.90
N SER A 588 4.56 -13.12 -16.63
CA SER A 588 3.95 -13.63 -15.42
C SER A 588 3.02 -14.81 -15.69
N ASP A 589 3.12 -15.83 -14.84
CA ASP A 589 2.32 -17.06 -14.86
C ASP A 589 2.38 -17.80 -16.21
N TYR A 590 1.24 -18.19 -16.80
CA TYR A 590 1.22 -18.96 -18.05
C TYR A 590 1.86 -18.17 -19.21
N ALA A 591 1.99 -16.84 -19.12
CA ALA A 591 2.66 -16.05 -20.15
C ALA A 591 4.13 -16.44 -20.34
N ILE A 592 4.75 -17.09 -19.36
CA ILE A 592 6.09 -17.69 -19.50
C ILE A 592 6.13 -18.73 -20.62
N GLY A 593 5.05 -19.50 -20.82
CA GLY A 593 4.97 -20.54 -21.85
C GLY A 593 5.11 -20.04 -23.29
N ILE A 594 4.90 -18.73 -23.53
CA ILE A 594 5.08 -18.13 -24.85
C ILE A 594 6.48 -17.55 -25.08
N PHE A 595 7.37 -17.59 -24.09
CA PHE A 595 8.70 -16.99 -24.18
C PHE A 595 9.51 -17.49 -25.40
N THR A 596 9.48 -18.79 -25.69
CA THR A 596 10.17 -19.38 -26.85
C THR A 596 9.61 -18.93 -28.21
N ARG A 597 8.44 -18.29 -28.21
CA ARG A 597 7.73 -17.81 -29.39
C ARG A 597 7.92 -16.31 -29.65
N LEU A 598 8.54 -15.60 -28.70
CA LEU A 598 8.94 -14.20 -28.85
C LEU A 598 10.27 -14.09 -29.61
N CYS A 599 10.42 -13.06 -30.44
CA CYS A 599 11.69 -12.72 -31.06
C CYS A 599 12.37 -11.61 -30.23
N LEU A 600 13.41 -11.97 -29.50
CA LEU A 600 14.10 -11.08 -28.57
C LEU A 600 15.37 -10.56 -29.24
N LYS A 601 15.52 -9.23 -29.34
CA LYS A 601 16.73 -8.58 -29.88
C LYS A 601 17.18 -7.48 -28.93
N ASP A 602 18.43 -7.53 -28.49
CA ASP A 602 19.06 -6.47 -27.69
C ASP A 602 18.26 -6.10 -26.41
N ILE A 603 17.71 -7.11 -25.72
CA ILE A 603 16.96 -6.91 -24.47
C ILE A 603 17.93 -6.65 -23.31
N GLN A 604 17.60 -5.67 -22.47
CA GLN A 604 18.38 -5.33 -21.28
C GLN A 604 17.96 -6.13 -20.05
N SER A 605 16.67 -6.44 -19.89
CA SER A 605 16.14 -7.15 -18.73
C SER A 605 15.01 -8.14 -19.08
N LEU A 606 15.06 -9.33 -18.51
CA LEU A 606 14.03 -10.36 -18.58
C LEU A 606 13.55 -10.68 -17.17
N TRP A 607 12.25 -10.58 -16.95
CA TRP A 607 11.58 -10.87 -15.70
C TRP A 607 10.60 -12.03 -15.90
N PHE A 608 10.70 -13.03 -15.04
CA PHE A 608 9.79 -14.17 -15.03
C PHE A 608 9.29 -14.38 -13.60
N ASP A 609 7.99 -14.28 -13.38
CA ASP A 609 7.34 -14.60 -12.10
C ASP A 609 6.25 -15.64 -12.31
N SER A 610 6.22 -16.66 -11.47
CA SER A 610 5.28 -17.77 -11.62
C SER A 610 4.73 -18.23 -10.29
N SER A 611 3.41 -18.11 -10.14
CA SER A 611 2.68 -18.53 -8.94
C SER A 611 2.44 -20.04 -8.85
N SER A 612 2.65 -20.81 -9.94
CA SER A 612 2.43 -22.26 -9.98
C SER A 612 3.43 -22.98 -10.90
N ALA A 613 3.78 -24.22 -10.56
CA ALA A 613 4.60 -25.08 -11.41
C ALA A 613 3.95 -25.37 -12.78
N ASP A 614 2.61 -25.42 -12.85
CA ASP A 614 1.87 -25.69 -14.09
C ASP A 614 2.07 -24.57 -15.12
N CYS A 615 2.25 -23.32 -14.65
CA CYS A 615 2.46 -22.15 -15.48
C CYS A 615 3.76 -22.23 -16.31
N ILE A 616 4.78 -22.95 -15.82
CA ILE A 616 6.06 -23.12 -16.51
C ILE A 616 6.20 -24.47 -17.20
N ALA A 617 5.22 -25.38 -17.07
CA ALA A 617 5.29 -26.73 -17.62
C ALA A 617 5.52 -26.72 -19.14
N GLU A 618 4.79 -25.87 -19.85
CA GLU A 618 4.94 -25.68 -21.31
C GLU A 618 6.38 -25.28 -21.70
N PHE A 619 7.02 -24.43 -20.91
CA PHE A 619 8.41 -24.03 -21.14
C PHE A 619 9.38 -25.19 -20.85
N LEU A 620 9.12 -25.97 -19.79
CA LEU A 620 9.95 -27.10 -19.41
C LEU A 620 9.80 -28.32 -20.35
N GLU A 621 8.67 -28.47 -21.03
CA GLU A 621 8.45 -29.55 -22.01
C GLU A 621 9.22 -29.33 -23.33
N TYR A 622 9.64 -28.11 -23.62
CA TYR A 622 10.35 -27.79 -24.85
C TYR A 622 11.74 -28.48 -24.89
N GLU A 623 11.94 -29.41 -25.83
CA GLU A 623 13.08 -30.34 -25.86
C GLU A 623 14.43 -29.65 -26.16
N ASP A 624 14.43 -28.56 -26.94
CA ASP A 624 15.63 -27.94 -27.52
C ASP A 624 16.32 -26.88 -26.64
N CYS A 625 15.96 -26.76 -25.36
CA CYS A 625 16.27 -25.54 -24.60
C CYS A 625 17.72 -25.40 -24.14
N SER A 626 18.49 -24.70 -24.97
CA SER A 626 19.46 -23.70 -24.48
C SER A 626 18.97 -22.33 -24.98
N VAL A 627 17.88 -21.83 -24.41
CA VAL A 627 17.30 -20.55 -24.87
C VAL A 627 18.29 -19.44 -24.55
N ASP A 628 18.84 -18.82 -25.60
CA ASP A 628 19.81 -17.74 -25.50
C ASP A 628 19.08 -16.45 -25.12
N VAL A 629 19.34 -15.98 -23.89
CA VAL A 629 18.79 -14.74 -23.35
C VAL A 629 19.63 -13.50 -23.72
N GLY A 630 20.74 -13.68 -24.44
CA GLY A 630 21.64 -12.60 -24.81
C GLY A 630 22.34 -11.97 -23.60
N GLU A 631 22.63 -10.66 -23.71
CA GLU A 631 23.31 -9.87 -22.66
C GLU A 631 22.35 -9.32 -21.58
N ALA A 632 21.09 -9.77 -21.57
CA ALA A 632 20.06 -9.32 -20.66
C ALA A 632 20.38 -9.66 -19.19
N SER A 633 19.88 -8.84 -18.27
CA SER A 633 19.69 -9.19 -16.87
C SER A 633 18.52 -10.16 -16.76
N VAL A 634 18.64 -11.22 -15.98
CA VAL A 634 17.60 -12.25 -15.84
C VAL A 634 17.13 -12.32 -14.40
N HIS A 635 15.83 -12.10 -14.19
CA HIS A 635 15.14 -12.17 -12.91
C HIS A 635 14.16 -13.33 -12.94
N LEU A 636 14.40 -14.37 -12.13
CA LEU A 636 13.50 -15.51 -11.97
C LEU A 636 12.92 -15.50 -10.56
N LYS A 637 11.59 -15.44 -10.46
CA LYS A 637 10.88 -15.39 -9.19
C LYS A 637 9.90 -16.55 -9.03
N ASN A 638 9.79 -17.04 -7.81
CA ASN A 638 8.92 -18.15 -7.43
C ASN A 638 9.16 -19.40 -8.30
N HIS A 639 8.12 -20.04 -8.84
CA HIS A 639 8.29 -21.27 -9.63
C HIS A 639 9.17 -21.09 -10.86
N ALA A 640 9.31 -19.86 -11.40
CA ALA A 640 10.15 -19.56 -12.56
C ALA A 640 11.63 -19.87 -12.32
N VAL A 641 12.09 -19.99 -11.06
CA VAL A 641 13.46 -20.44 -10.73
C VAL A 641 13.76 -21.82 -11.35
N ASN A 642 12.75 -22.69 -11.52
CA ASN A 642 12.92 -24.01 -12.14
C ASN A 642 13.24 -23.96 -13.64
N MET A 643 13.11 -22.79 -14.29
CA MET A 643 13.51 -22.60 -15.69
C MET A 643 15.02 -22.56 -15.87
N LEU A 644 15.79 -22.30 -14.80
CA LEU A 644 17.22 -22.02 -14.87
C LEU A 644 18.04 -23.07 -15.66
N PRO A 645 17.82 -24.40 -15.52
CA PRO A 645 18.60 -25.40 -16.27
C PRO A 645 18.41 -25.36 -17.79
N LYS A 646 17.33 -24.73 -18.27
CA LYS A 646 16.94 -24.64 -19.69
C LYS A 646 17.41 -23.32 -20.35
N LEU A 647 17.91 -22.38 -19.56
CA LEU A 647 18.39 -21.08 -20.04
C LEU A 647 19.87 -21.13 -20.38
N LYS A 648 20.26 -20.51 -21.48
CA LYS A 648 21.66 -20.34 -21.88
C LYS A 648 22.15 -18.98 -21.39
N LEU A 649 22.98 -19.00 -20.35
CA LEU A 649 23.31 -17.82 -19.53
C LEU A 649 24.73 -17.30 -19.77
N ASP A 650 25.32 -17.56 -20.94
CA ASP A 650 26.73 -17.27 -21.24
C ASP A 650 27.07 -15.77 -21.31
N LYS A 651 26.06 -14.93 -21.51
CA LYS A 651 26.22 -13.48 -21.71
C LYS A 651 25.49 -12.61 -20.69
N VAL A 652 24.77 -13.22 -19.75
CA VAL A 652 23.95 -12.51 -18.75
C VAL A 652 24.81 -11.65 -17.84
N SER A 653 24.43 -10.38 -17.71
CA SER A 653 25.16 -9.42 -16.87
C SER A 653 24.82 -9.60 -15.38
N ILE A 654 23.53 -9.68 -15.06
CA ILE A 654 22.97 -9.83 -13.71
C ILE A 654 21.97 -10.98 -13.70
N MET A 655 22.07 -11.85 -12.70
CA MET A 655 21.09 -12.91 -12.44
C MET A 655 20.49 -12.73 -11.04
N TRP A 656 19.17 -12.66 -10.94
CA TRP A 656 18.47 -12.60 -9.66
C TRP A 656 17.49 -13.77 -9.58
N LEU A 657 17.66 -14.62 -8.58
CA LEU A 657 16.75 -15.70 -8.23
C LEU A 657 16.08 -15.42 -6.88
N SER A 658 14.75 -15.48 -6.82
CA SER A 658 13.98 -15.30 -5.59
C SER A 658 12.90 -16.37 -5.49
N ALA A 659 12.77 -17.01 -4.33
CA ALA A 659 11.74 -18.01 -4.11
C ALA A 659 11.15 -17.90 -2.71
N SER A 660 9.87 -17.55 -2.63
CA SER A 660 9.16 -17.36 -1.35
C SER A 660 8.71 -18.67 -0.66
N ASN A 661 8.81 -19.82 -1.33
CA ASN A 661 8.41 -21.13 -0.80
C ASN A 661 9.36 -22.23 -1.27
N GLU A 662 9.56 -23.29 -0.47
CA GLU A 662 10.32 -24.50 -0.84
C GLU A 662 9.77 -25.16 -2.11
N ASP A 663 8.45 -25.16 -2.30
CA ASP A 663 7.80 -25.74 -3.48
C ASP A 663 8.27 -25.10 -4.79
N HIS A 664 8.67 -23.82 -4.73
CA HIS A 664 9.13 -23.06 -5.88
C HIS A 664 10.48 -23.56 -6.43
N ILE A 665 11.26 -24.32 -5.66
CA ILE A 665 12.59 -24.81 -6.07
C ILE A 665 12.66 -26.34 -6.19
N LYS A 666 11.56 -27.06 -5.95
CA LYS A 666 11.56 -28.53 -5.90
C LYS A 666 12.09 -29.19 -7.18
N GLU A 667 11.77 -28.65 -8.35
CA GLU A 667 12.18 -29.26 -9.62
C GLU A 667 13.65 -28.99 -9.94
N ILE A 668 14.17 -27.79 -9.71
CA ILE A 668 15.59 -27.50 -9.91
C ILE A 668 16.48 -28.33 -8.99
N LEU A 669 16.02 -28.63 -7.76
CA LEU A 669 16.76 -29.50 -6.84
C LEU A 669 16.81 -30.97 -7.30
N LYS A 670 15.88 -31.41 -8.15
CA LYS A 670 15.92 -32.75 -8.75
C LYS A 670 16.83 -32.83 -9.97
N HIS A 671 17.11 -31.70 -10.62
CA HIS A 671 17.91 -31.67 -11.85
C HIS A 671 19.32 -32.27 -11.63
N GLU A 672 19.72 -33.18 -12.52
CA GLU A 672 21.05 -33.77 -12.56
C GLU A 672 21.95 -32.94 -13.48
N GLY A 673 23.03 -32.39 -12.93
CA GLY A 673 23.96 -31.54 -13.65
C GLY A 673 24.08 -30.15 -13.03
N ALA A 674 25.21 -29.51 -13.29
CA ALA A 674 25.49 -28.18 -12.78
C ALA A 674 25.23 -27.13 -13.86
N VAL A 675 24.40 -26.14 -13.55
CA VAL A 675 24.25 -24.97 -14.43
C VAL A 675 25.52 -24.13 -14.30
N VAL A 676 26.22 -23.92 -15.41
CA VAL A 676 27.46 -23.12 -15.43
C VAL A 676 27.09 -21.66 -15.57
N CYS A 677 27.50 -20.89 -14.57
CA CYS A 677 27.16 -19.48 -14.42
C CYS A 677 28.45 -18.66 -14.39
N GLY A 678 28.67 -17.84 -15.41
CA GLY A 678 29.85 -16.97 -15.58
C GLY A 678 29.50 -15.48 -15.55
N GLN A 679 28.42 -15.10 -14.86
CA GLN A 679 27.88 -13.73 -14.84
C GLN A 679 28.72 -12.78 -14.00
N ARG A 680 28.48 -11.48 -14.13
CA ARG A 680 29.15 -10.48 -13.28
C ARG A 680 28.57 -10.45 -11.87
N THR A 681 27.25 -10.54 -11.74
CA THR A 681 26.55 -10.50 -10.45
C THR A 681 25.48 -11.58 -10.40
N ILE A 682 25.46 -12.38 -9.34
CA ILE A 682 24.32 -13.25 -9.02
C ILE A 682 23.78 -12.91 -7.64
N LYS A 683 22.45 -12.76 -7.55
CA LYS A 683 21.70 -12.57 -6.31
C LYS A 683 20.73 -13.72 -6.08
N PHE A 684 20.73 -14.28 -4.87
CA PHE A 684 19.75 -15.25 -4.41
C PHE A 684 19.02 -14.72 -3.19
N GLU A 685 17.71 -14.86 -3.19
CA GLU A 685 16.84 -14.47 -2.09
C GLU A 685 15.97 -15.64 -1.63
N ASP A 686 15.85 -15.77 -0.31
CA ASP A 686 14.99 -16.73 0.37
C ASP A 686 15.28 -18.18 -0.03
N TYR A 687 14.26 -18.99 -0.33
CA TYR A 687 14.46 -20.41 -0.68
C TYR A 687 15.37 -20.59 -1.90
N ALA A 688 15.54 -19.55 -2.75
CA ALA A 688 16.44 -19.65 -3.89
C ALA A 688 17.89 -19.93 -3.47
N VAL A 689 18.30 -19.55 -2.25
CA VAL A 689 19.63 -19.88 -1.71
C VAL A 689 19.89 -21.40 -1.70
N ASN A 690 18.86 -22.23 -1.51
CA ASN A 690 19.01 -23.69 -1.55
C ASN A 690 19.37 -24.24 -2.93
N THR A 691 19.19 -23.47 -4.01
CA THR A 691 19.56 -23.88 -5.37
C THR A 691 21.08 -23.86 -5.60
N LEU A 692 21.86 -23.28 -4.68
CA LEU A 692 23.31 -23.10 -4.81
C LEU A 692 24.08 -24.41 -5.10
N ALA A 693 23.67 -25.56 -4.54
CA ALA A 693 24.32 -26.85 -4.80
C ALA A 693 24.18 -27.34 -6.25
N LYS A 694 23.22 -26.81 -7.00
CA LYS A 694 22.97 -27.18 -8.39
C LYS A 694 23.69 -26.28 -9.38
N LEU A 695 24.43 -25.28 -8.89
CA LEU A 695 25.09 -24.30 -9.71
C LEU A 695 26.59 -24.49 -9.64
N LYS A 696 27.23 -24.46 -10.80
CA LYS A 696 28.68 -24.35 -10.92
C LYS A 696 29.00 -22.89 -11.19
N ILE A 697 29.21 -22.17 -10.10
CA ILE A 697 29.60 -20.76 -10.08
C ILE A 697 31.10 -20.65 -10.31
N GLN A 698 31.52 -19.97 -11.39
CA GLN A 698 32.93 -19.73 -11.69
C GLN A 698 33.13 -18.36 -12.34
N ASN A 699 34.17 -17.63 -11.93
CA ASN A 699 34.56 -16.33 -12.50
C ASN A 699 33.49 -15.21 -12.38
N ILE A 700 32.91 -15.05 -11.19
CA ILE A 700 31.84 -14.06 -10.93
C ILE A 700 32.39 -12.85 -10.17
N GLY A 701 31.93 -11.65 -10.53
CA GLY A 701 32.33 -10.42 -9.84
C GLY A 701 31.72 -10.30 -8.44
N LYS A 702 30.42 -10.57 -8.28
CA LYS A 702 29.71 -10.49 -7.00
C LYS A 702 28.66 -11.60 -6.84
N LEU A 703 28.64 -12.23 -5.67
CA LEU A 703 27.61 -13.16 -5.23
C LEU A 703 26.92 -12.60 -3.99
N GLU A 704 25.61 -12.39 -4.06
CA GLU A 704 24.76 -11.92 -2.97
C GLU A 704 23.78 -13.01 -2.56
N LEU A 705 23.74 -13.38 -1.27
CA LEU A 705 22.83 -14.37 -0.72
C LEU A 705 22.08 -13.75 0.47
N SER A 706 20.75 -13.67 0.38
CA SER A 706 19.87 -13.18 1.45
C SER A 706 18.81 -14.21 1.82
N ALA A 707 18.50 -14.32 3.11
CA ALA A 707 17.44 -15.18 3.59
C ALA A 707 16.78 -14.61 4.84
N GLU A 708 15.50 -14.21 4.73
CA GLU A 708 14.76 -13.62 5.86
C GLU A 708 14.51 -14.60 7.00
N LYS A 709 14.52 -15.91 6.72
CA LYS A 709 14.21 -16.96 7.71
C LYS A 709 15.17 -18.14 7.63
N GLU A 710 15.38 -18.82 8.75
CA GLU A 710 16.22 -20.03 8.82
C GLU A 710 15.71 -21.15 7.89
N GLU A 711 14.39 -21.29 7.75
CA GLU A 711 13.77 -22.28 6.86
C GLU A 711 14.20 -22.12 5.39
N HIS A 712 14.52 -20.90 4.97
CA HIS A 712 14.96 -20.58 3.60
C HIS A 712 16.33 -21.20 3.27
N ILE A 713 17.15 -21.55 4.26
CA ILE A 713 18.50 -22.13 4.08
C ILE A 713 18.65 -23.54 4.67
N LYS A 714 17.56 -24.14 5.15
CA LYS A 714 17.58 -25.39 5.90
C LYS A 714 18.23 -26.55 5.14
N GLU A 715 18.08 -26.61 3.82
CA GLU A 715 18.71 -27.67 3.02
C GLU A 715 20.22 -27.45 2.87
N VAL A 716 20.67 -26.21 2.70
CA VAL A 716 22.10 -25.85 2.62
C VAL A 716 22.82 -26.18 3.92
N LEU A 717 22.18 -25.94 5.07
CA LEU A 717 22.77 -26.21 6.38
C LEU A 717 23.07 -27.71 6.62
N LYS A 718 22.38 -28.62 5.93
CA LYS A 718 22.63 -30.06 6.02
C LYS A 718 23.88 -30.50 5.26
N TRP A 719 24.45 -29.66 4.41
CA TRP A 719 25.60 -30.03 3.61
C TRP A 719 26.88 -30.15 4.45
N GLU A 720 27.86 -30.89 3.93
CA GLU A 720 29.19 -30.94 4.51
C GLU A 720 29.87 -29.56 4.44
N ASP A 721 30.75 -29.26 5.38
CA ASP A 721 31.50 -28.00 5.37
C ASP A 721 32.38 -27.92 4.13
N CYS A 722 32.49 -26.71 3.57
CA CYS A 722 33.22 -26.45 2.32
C CYS A 722 32.73 -27.27 1.10
N SER A 723 31.48 -27.74 1.08
CA SER A 723 30.92 -28.50 -0.04
C SER A 723 30.64 -27.63 -1.28
N VAL A 724 30.38 -26.33 -1.09
CA VAL A 724 30.06 -25.41 -2.18
C VAL A 724 31.32 -24.68 -2.61
N ASN A 725 31.83 -24.97 -3.82
CA ASN A 725 33.02 -24.32 -4.34
C ASN A 725 32.68 -22.97 -5.01
N LEU A 726 33.17 -21.86 -4.45
CA LEU A 726 33.03 -20.51 -5.00
C LEU A 726 34.35 -19.99 -5.60
N GLU A 727 35.16 -20.90 -6.16
CA GLU A 727 36.42 -20.54 -6.79
C GLU A 727 36.23 -19.55 -7.95
N GLY A 728 36.85 -18.39 -7.84
CA GLY A 728 36.78 -17.31 -8.82
C GLY A 728 35.66 -16.30 -8.60
N VAL A 729 34.96 -16.33 -7.45
CA VAL A 729 34.05 -15.25 -7.03
C VAL A 729 34.89 -14.13 -6.38
N GLU A 730 34.80 -12.90 -6.87
CA GLU A 730 35.60 -11.79 -6.31
C GLU A 730 35.00 -11.22 -5.01
N ASN A 731 33.68 -11.06 -4.95
CA ASN A 731 33.00 -10.49 -3.79
C ASN A 731 31.84 -11.40 -3.37
N VAL A 732 31.75 -11.72 -2.09
CA VAL A 732 30.65 -12.49 -1.50
C VAL A 732 29.98 -11.67 -0.41
N GLU A 733 28.66 -11.52 -0.50
CA GLU A 733 27.83 -10.82 0.47
C GLU A 733 26.75 -11.78 0.99
N LEU A 734 26.74 -12.00 2.30
CA LEU A 734 25.73 -12.81 2.99
C LEU A 734 24.93 -11.93 3.95
N THR A 735 23.62 -11.90 3.81
CA THR A 735 22.72 -11.09 4.63
C THR A 735 21.72 -11.96 5.39
N GLU A 736 21.36 -11.54 6.60
CA GLU A 736 20.35 -12.21 7.45
C GLU A 736 20.71 -13.67 7.74
N TYR A 737 19.75 -14.62 7.69
CA TYR A 737 20.03 -16.03 7.97
C TYR A 737 21.04 -16.63 6.99
N ALA A 738 21.21 -16.07 5.79
CA ALA A 738 22.19 -16.56 4.83
C ALA A 738 23.62 -16.48 5.38
N VAL A 739 23.90 -15.64 6.39
CA VAL A 739 25.20 -15.64 7.08
C VAL A 739 25.54 -17.05 7.58
N ASN A 740 24.57 -17.80 8.13
CA ASN A 740 24.78 -19.16 8.67
C ASN A 740 25.30 -20.19 7.66
N ILE A 741 25.22 -19.92 6.35
CA ILE A 741 25.74 -20.85 5.33
C ILE A 741 27.25 -20.73 5.12
N LEU A 742 27.91 -19.72 5.70
CA LEU A 742 29.34 -19.46 5.50
C LEU A 742 30.24 -20.71 5.67
N PRO A 743 30.07 -21.57 6.71
CA PRO A 743 30.90 -22.77 6.86
C PRO A 743 30.77 -23.78 5.71
N LYS A 744 29.68 -23.70 4.95
CA LYS A 744 29.40 -24.57 3.80
C LYS A 744 30.07 -24.08 2.52
N LEU A 745 30.55 -22.83 2.50
CA LEU A 745 31.16 -22.19 1.35
C LEU A 745 32.69 -22.37 1.37
N LYS A 746 33.25 -22.73 0.23
CA LYS A 746 34.70 -22.74 -0.02
C LYS A 746 35.07 -21.50 -0.85
N LEU A 747 35.54 -20.45 -0.17
CA LEU A 747 35.72 -19.11 -0.73
C LEU A 747 36.96 -18.89 -1.62
N GLY A 748 37.85 -19.87 -1.77
CA GLY A 748 38.98 -19.79 -2.72
C GLY A 748 39.73 -18.44 -2.70
N ASN A 749 39.76 -17.77 -3.85
CA ASN A 749 40.42 -16.46 -4.05
C ASN A 749 39.44 -15.26 -3.95
N THR A 750 38.45 -15.33 -3.06
CA THR A 750 37.54 -14.20 -2.79
C THR A 750 38.37 -12.99 -2.34
N LYS A 751 38.09 -11.80 -2.88
CA LYS A 751 38.77 -10.55 -2.48
C LYS A 751 38.06 -9.88 -1.31
N SER A 752 36.71 -9.81 -1.37
CA SER A 752 35.90 -9.18 -0.32
C SER A 752 34.80 -10.14 0.17
N LEU A 753 34.68 -10.26 1.48
CA LEU A 753 33.61 -10.98 2.16
C LEU A 753 32.84 -10.02 3.06
N GLU A 754 31.54 -9.87 2.82
CA GLU A 754 30.65 -9.03 3.61
C GLU A 754 29.57 -9.90 4.27
N LEU A 755 29.40 -9.76 5.58
CA LEU A 755 28.48 -10.55 6.40
C LEU A 755 27.63 -9.61 7.24
N CYS A 756 26.31 -9.60 7.04
CA CYS A 756 25.39 -8.68 7.69
C CYS A 756 24.24 -9.44 8.35
N GLY A 757 24.34 -9.69 9.66
CA GLY A 757 23.28 -10.33 10.44
C GLY A 757 22.57 -9.31 11.31
N GLN A 758 21.34 -8.92 10.98
CA GLN A 758 20.59 -7.92 11.75
C GLN A 758 20.27 -8.34 13.21
N GLU A 759 20.11 -9.64 13.47
CA GLU A 759 19.76 -10.19 14.78
C GLU A 759 20.66 -11.39 15.14
N GLU A 760 20.70 -11.80 16.41
CA GLU A 760 21.51 -12.95 16.85
C GLU A 760 21.05 -14.27 16.20
N GLY A 761 19.75 -14.42 15.92
CA GLY A 761 19.21 -15.58 15.21
C GLY A 761 19.89 -15.82 13.86
N HIS A 762 20.31 -14.75 13.18
CA HIS A 762 20.97 -14.79 11.87
C HIS A 762 22.36 -15.43 11.90
N ILE A 763 22.98 -15.57 13.08
CA ILE A 763 24.34 -16.13 13.24
C ILE A 763 24.39 -17.34 14.19
N LYS A 764 23.23 -17.79 14.68
CA LYS A 764 23.11 -18.84 15.70
C LYS A 764 23.83 -20.13 15.35
N GLU A 765 23.82 -20.54 14.08
CA GLU A 765 24.49 -21.78 13.65
C GLU A 765 26.01 -21.64 13.65
N ILE A 766 26.51 -20.50 13.17
CA ILE A 766 27.95 -20.21 13.14
C ILE A 766 28.54 -20.14 14.53
N LEU A 767 27.81 -19.64 15.52
CA LEU A 767 28.30 -19.54 16.89
C LEU A 767 28.59 -20.90 17.54
N LYS A 768 28.05 -22.01 17.01
CA LYS A 768 28.32 -23.38 17.47
C LYS A 768 29.71 -23.88 17.08
N TYR A 769 30.33 -23.29 16.04
CA TYR A 769 31.64 -23.72 15.55
C TYR A 769 32.76 -23.39 16.54
N GLU A 770 33.84 -24.16 16.56
CA GLU A 770 34.99 -23.88 17.41
C GLU A 770 35.70 -22.58 16.99
N TYR A 771 36.49 -22.00 17.89
CA TYR A 771 37.29 -20.82 17.57
C TYR A 771 38.23 -21.08 16.39
N ASN A 772 38.32 -20.12 15.48
CA ASN A 772 39.24 -20.20 14.34
C ASN A 772 39.03 -21.46 13.49
N SER A 773 37.80 -21.98 13.41
CA SER A 773 37.51 -23.22 12.68
C SER A 773 37.02 -22.96 11.26
N ILE A 774 36.32 -21.84 11.04
CA ILE A 774 35.74 -21.48 9.74
C ILE A 774 36.82 -20.87 8.86
N ASP A 775 37.13 -21.54 7.76
CA ASP A 775 38.10 -21.09 6.76
C ASP A 775 37.42 -20.20 5.72
N ILE A 776 37.84 -18.94 5.65
CA ILE A 776 37.33 -17.97 4.66
C ILE A 776 38.26 -17.82 3.44
N GLY A 777 39.24 -18.71 3.29
CA GLY A 777 40.20 -18.69 2.18
C GLY A 777 41.15 -17.49 2.24
N GLU A 778 41.44 -16.92 1.07
CA GLU A 778 42.37 -15.80 0.92
C GLU A 778 41.68 -14.42 0.85
N ALA A 779 40.52 -14.27 1.52
CA ALA A 779 39.81 -12.99 1.61
C ALA A 779 40.74 -11.85 2.05
N GLU A 780 40.87 -10.81 1.22
CA GLU A 780 41.70 -9.63 1.52
C GLU A 780 40.97 -8.64 2.42
N LYS A 781 39.66 -8.44 2.17
CA LYS A 781 38.77 -7.58 2.92
C LYS A 781 37.63 -8.40 3.54
N VAL A 782 37.40 -8.21 4.83
CA VAL A 782 36.23 -8.79 5.54
C VAL A 782 35.46 -7.66 6.21
N GLU A 783 34.15 -7.61 5.99
CA GLU A 783 33.24 -6.64 6.57
C GLU A 783 32.13 -7.38 7.34
N LEU A 784 32.03 -7.09 8.64
CA LEU A 784 31.05 -7.70 9.53
C LEU A 784 30.10 -6.61 10.05
N GLY A 785 28.85 -6.66 9.61
CA GLY A 785 27.78 -5.74 10.01
C GLY A 785 26.90 -6.29 11.13
N PHE A 786 26.51 -5.43 12.08
CA PHE A 786 25.50 -5.74 13.11
C PHE A 786 25.91 -6.95 13.99
N SER A 787 25.01 -7.93 14.20
CA SER A 787 25.29 -9.14 14.97
C SER A 787 26.39 -10.00 14.35
N ALA A 788 26.66 -9.89 13.04
CA ALA A 788 27.75 -10.62 12.39
C ALA A 788 29.13 -10.27 12.98
N GLY A 789 29.31 -9.13 13.66
CA GLY A 789 30.54 -8.85 14.41
C GLY A 789 30.91 -9.95 15.41
N ASN A 790 29.91 -10.69 15.94
CA ASN A 790 30.11 -11.73 16.94
C ASN A 790 30.79 -12.99 16.37
N ILE A 791 30.79 -13.18 15.04
CA ILE A 791 31.39 -14.35 14.41
C ILE A 791 32.89 -14.21 14.17
N VAL A 792 33.49 -13.03 14.41
CA VAL A 792 34.92 -12.77 14.16
C VAL A 792 35.85 -13.79 14.81
N LEU A 793 35.44 -14.33 15.95
CA LEU A 793 36.15 -15.35 16.72
C LEU A 793 36.17 -16.74 16.08
N ARG A 794 35.22 -16.99 15.17
CA ARG A 794 35.04 -18.26 14.49
C ARG A 794 35.81 -18.31 13.16
N LEU A 795 36.14 -17.13 12.59
CA LEU A 795 36.80 -16.99 11.28
C LEU A 795 38.32 -17.11 11.38
N LYS A 796 38.93 -17.80 10.41
CA LYS A 796 40.38 -17.83 10.17
C LYS A 796 40.84 -16.61 9.37
N LEU A 797 41.45 -15.65 10.04
CA LEU A 797 41.85 -14.36 9.44
C LEU A 797 43.32 -14.32 8.96
N GLU A 798 43.93 -15.46 8.63
CA GLU A 798 45.36 -15.53 8.26
C GLU A 798 45.68 -14.76 6.95
N GLY A 799 44.72 -14.69 6.02
CA GLY A 799 44.83 -13.98 4.74
C GLY A 799 44.37 -12.51 4.75
N VAL A 800 43.60 -12.09 5.76
CA VAL A 800 42.85 -10.82 5.76
C VAL A 800 43.78 -9.62 5.98
N GLU A 801 43.67 -8.62 5.11
CA GLU A 801 44.42 -7.36 5.19
C GLU A 801 43.58 -6.21 5.79
N GLU A 802 42.28 -6.16 5.48
CA GLU A 802 41.34 -5.18 6.00
C GLU A 802 40.15 -5.87 6.69
N LEU A 803 39.93 -5.57 7.97
CA LEU A 803 38.76 -6.01 8.71
C LEU A 803 37.91 -4.79 9.09
N ARG A 804 36.65 -4.77 8.67
CA ARG A 804 35.67 -3.74 9.04
C ARG A 804 34.60 -4.34 9.94
N LEU A 805 34.31 -3.66 11.05
CA LEU A 805 33.22 -4.00 11.97
C LEU A 805 32.24 -2.82 11.97
N GLY A 806 31.09 -2.98 11.31
CA GLY A 806 30.10 -1.91 11.09
C GLY A 806 28.79 -2.14 11.85
N GLY A 807 28.07 -1.07 12.19
CA GLY A 807 26.67 -1.16 12.66
C GLY A 807 26.48 -1.91 13.99
N TRP A 808 27.54 -2.01 14.79
CA TRP A 808 27.52 -2.79 16.01
C TRP A 808 26.72 -2.05 17.10
N GLU A 809 25.47 -2.47 17.33
CA GLU A 809 24.61 -1.95 18.40
C GLU A 809 24.58 -2.83 19.66
N GLY A 810 25.14 -4.03 19.62
CA GLY A 810 25.21 -4.94 20.78
C GLY A 810 26.36 -4.59 21.73
N GLU A 811 26.15 -4.79 23.03
CA GLU A 811 27.23 -4.64 24.00
C GLU A 811 28.35 -5.67 23.74
N LEU A 812 29.61 -5.22 23.73
CA LEU A 812 30.76 -6.12 23.93
C LEU A 812 30.60 -6.99 25.19
N SER A 813 29.73 -6.60 26.13
CA SER A 813 29.32 -7.36 27.31
C SER A 813 28.40 -8.55 26.98
N GLU A 814 27.44 -8.38 26.08
CA GLU A 814 26.42 -9.40 25.73
C GLU A 814 26.97 -10.48 24.80
N LEU A 815 28.01 -10.16 24.04
CA LEU A 815 28.85 -11.11 23.29
C LEU A 815 29.40 -12.26 24.14
N PHE A 816 29.35 -12.12 25.47
CA PHE A 816 29.94 -13.03 26.45
C PHE A 816 28.97 -13.46 27.56
N VAL A 817 27.71 -13.03 27.51
CA VAL A 817 26.71 -13.50 28.48
C VAL A 817 25.61 -14.17 27.69
N PRO A 818 25.64 -15.51 27.51
CA PRO A 818 24.42 -16.22 27.18
C PRO A 818 23.39 -15.83 28.24
N GLY A 819 22.20 -15.41 27.82
CA GLY A 819 21.06 -15.27 28.72
C GLY A 819 20.98 -16.52 29.61
N ASP A 820 21.11 -16.32 30.92
CA ASP A 820 21.12 -17.31 32.00
C ASP A 820 22.47 -17.93 32.45
N CYS A 821 23.63 -17.54 31.90
CA CYS A 821 24.93 -18.04 32.40
C CYS A 821 25.59 -17.09 33.41
N SER A 822 26.05 -17.63 34.53
CA SER A 822 26.78 -16.91 35.58
C SER A 822 27.97 -16.13 35.02
N THR A 823 28.31 -15.02 35.70
CA THR A 823 29.38 -14.07 35.37
C THR A 823 30.75 -14.69 35.02
N ASP A 824 31.01 -15.94 35.42
CA ASP A 824 32.25 -16.67 35.13
C ASP A 824 32.40 -17.10 33.65
N LEU A 825 31.29 -17.38 32.93
CA LEU A 825 31.37 -17.82 31.54
C LEU A 825 31.85 -16.67 30.64
N GLY A 826 31.35 -15.47 30.89
CA GLY A 826 31.70 -14.29 30.12
C GLY A 826 33.12 -13.81 30.33
N GLU A 827 33.65 -13.90 31.55
CA GLU A 827 35.08 -13.63 31.78
C GLU A 827 35.98 -14.65 31.08
N LYS A 828 35.57 -15.92 31.00
CA LYS A 828 36.31 -16.98 30.32
C LYS A 828 36.32 -16.81 28.80
N GLU A 829 35.19 -16.48 28.20
CA GLU A 829 35.10 -16.23 26.76
C GLU A 829 35.79 -14.93 26.36
N LYS A 830 35.71 -13.89 27.20
CA LYS A 830 36.51 -12.68 27.05
C LYS A 830 38.01 -12.97 27.10
N ALA A 831 38.47 -13.76 28.07
CA ALA A 831 39.87 -14.16 28.16
C ALA A 831 40.31 -14.97 26.93
N LYS A 832 39.43 -15.81 26.38
CA LYS A 832 39.68 -16.53 25.11
C LYS A 832 39.71 -15.59 23.91
N LEU A 833 38.85 -14.57 23.83
CA LEU A 833 38.93 -13.55 22.78
C LEU A 833 40.25 -12.80 22.87
N GLU A 834 40.63 -12.35 24.08
CA GLU A 834 41.89 -11.69 24.32
C GLU A 834 43.06 -12.60 23.89
N GLU A 835 43.09 -13.85 24.34
CA GLU A 835 44.11 -14.83 23.94
C GLU A 835 44.12 -15.07 22.43
N TYR A 836 42.95 -15.25 21.81
CA TYR A 836 42.80 -15.48 20.37
C TYR A 836 43.36 -14.31 19.57
N LEU A 837 42.91 -13.11 19.89
CA LEU A 837 43.31 -11.89 19.24
C LEU A 837 44.82 -11.61 19.41
N VAL A 838 45.38 -11.89 20.59
CA VAL A 838 46.83 -11.78 20.86
C VAL A 838 47.66 -12.79 20.08
N ASN A 839 47.12 -13.99 19.89
CA ASN A 839 47.78 -15.05 19.13
C ASN A 839 47.60 -14.88 17.60
N MET A 840 46.50 -14.25 17.17
CA MET A 840 46.11 -14.07 15.78
C MET A 840 46.75 -12.84 15.16
N LEU A 841 46.72 -11.68 15.84
CA LEU A 841 47.30 -10.43 15.33
C LEU A 841 48.78 -10.52 14.87
N PRO A 842 49.67 -11.27 15.52
CA PRO A 842 51.05 -11.41 15.05
C PRO A 842 51.17 -12.27 13.78
N LYS A 843 50.22 -13.18 13.55
CA LYS A 843 50.21 -14.14 12.44
C LYS A 843 49.40 -13.67 11.24
N SER A 844 48.40 -12.81 11.48
CA SER A 844 47.52 -12.26 10.45
C SER A 844 48.24 -11.25 9.55
N LYS A 845 47.84 -11.15 8.28
CA LYS A 845 48.24 -10.09 7.37
C LYS A 845 47.53 -8.75 7.60
N LEU A 846 46.71 -8.63 8.66
CA LEU A 846 45.90 -7.46 8.96
C LEU A 846 46.75 -6.17 9.00
N LYS A 847 46.47 -5.28 8.05
CA LYS A 847 47.06 -3.94 7.93
C LYS A 847 46.13 -2.87 8.49
N LYS A 848 44.82 -3.05 8.28
CA LYS A 848 43.79 -2.09 8.63
C LYS A 848 42.65 -2.77 9.40
N ILE A 849 42.29 -2.21 10.54
CA ILE A 849 41.04 -2.53 11.24
C ILE A 849 40.23 -1.25 11.32
N ASP A 850 39.00 -1.30 10.78
CA ASP A 850 38.04 -0.19 10.78
C ASP A 850 36.86 -0.58 11.66
N ILE A 851 36.49 0.27 12.60
CA ILE A 851 35.36 0.03 13.51
C ILE A 851 34.41 1.21 13.33
N GLY A 852 33.37 0.98 12.52
CA GLY A 852 32.32 1.95 12.20
C GLY A 852 31.16 1.83 13.20
N GLY A 853 31.08 2.76 14.15
CA GLY A 853 30.01 2.80 15.14
C GLY A 853 28.93 3.82 14.77
N GLY A 854 27.67 3.37 14.69
CA GLY A 854 26.49 4.23 14.62
C GLY A 854 26.42 5.21 15.80
N TYR A 855 25.81 6.38 15.58
CA TYR A 855 25.95 7.58 16.42
C TYR A 855 25.49 7.49 17.89
N ARG A 856 24.96 6.37 18.39
CA ARG A 856 24.20 6.37 19.67
C ARG A 856 24.87 5.83 20.93
N ASN A 857 25.95 5.04 20.88
CA ASN A 857 26.57 4.48 22.10
C ASN A 857 28.11 4.37 22.01
N ARG A 858 28.84 5.49 21.84
CA ARG A 858 30.29 5.45 21.57
C ARG A 858 31.22 5.29 22.81
N GLY A 859 30.76 5.48 24.04
CA GLY A 859 31.63 5.66 25.23
C GLY A 859 32.47 4.46 25.68
N ASP A 860 31.86 3.30 25.94
CA ASP A 860 32.53 2.19 26.64
C ASP A 860 33.31 1.23 25.71
N TYR A 861 32.95 1.17 24.42
CA TYR A 861 33.49 0.21 23.46
C TYR A 861 34.93 0.52 23.06
N VAL A 862 35.20 1.77 22.73
CA VAL A 862 36.50 2.22 22.26
C VAL A 862 37.52 2.12 23.40
N GLU A 863 37.14 2.41 24.65
CA GLU A 863 38.01 2.22 25.82
C GLU A 863 38.47 0.75 25.99
N ARG A 864 37.58 -0.22 25.73
CA ARG A 864 37.87 -1.66 25.87
C ARG A 864 38.75 -2.20 24.74
N ILE A 865 38.46 -1.84 23.48
CA ILE A 865 39.28 -2.26 22.31
C ILE A 865 40.69 -1.66 22.39
N LEU A 866 40.80 -0.44 22.92
CA LEU A 866 42.09 0.20 23.14
C LEU A 866 42.86 -0.43 24.29
N ARG A 867 42.24 -0.76 25.43
CA ARG A 867 42.91 -1.56 26.47
C ARG A 867 43.47 -2.88 25.91
N TRP A 868 42.76 -3.50 24.98
CA TRP A 868 43.15 -4.75 24.33
C TRP A 868 44.37 -4.56 23.39
N GLY A 869 44.36 -3.56 22.50
CA GLY A 869 45.51 -3.25 21.63
C GLY A 869 46.78 -2.82 22.40
N PHE A 870 46.63 -2.22 23.58
CA PHE A 870 47.74 -1.66 24.37
C PHE A 870 48.45 -2.63 25.31
N ASN A 871 47.78 -3.66 25.82
CA ASN A 871 48.38 -4.52 26.84
C ASN A 871 49.17 -5.72 26.27
N ASN A 872 48.95 -6.09 25.00
CA ASN A 872 49.49 -7.33 24.45
C ASN A 872 50.38 -7.17 23.20
N ALA A 873 50.62 -5.94 22.74
CA ALA A 873 51.61 -5.66 21.68
C ALA A 873 53.04 -5.74 22.25
N GLY A 874 53.50 -6.95 22.56
CA GLY A 874 54.91 -7.24 22.76
C GLY A 874 55.65 -7.00 21.44
N VAL A 875 56.48 -5.96 21.41
CA VAL A 875 57.27 -5.53 20.26
C VAL A 875 58.16 -6.68 19.78
N SER A 876 57.77 -7.32 18.67
CA SER A 876 58.69 -8.12 17.86
C SER A 876 59.05 -7.30 16.62
N GLU A 877 60.36 -7.15 16.38
CA GLU A 877 60.98 -6.36 15.32
C GLU A 877 60.56 -6.79 13.91
N SER A 878 59.43 -6.30 13.41
CA SER A 878 59.20 -6.25 11.96
C SER A 878 58.58 -4.90 11.57
N THR A 879 59.22 -4.27 10.60
CA THR A 879 59.13 -2.86 10.18
C THR A 879 57.87 -2.50 9.38
N ARG A 880 56.70 -3.08 9.68
CA ARG A 880 55.44 -2.75 8.99
C ARG A 880 54.52 -1.94 9.90
N GLU A 881 54.26 -0.69 9.53
CA GLU A 881 53.26 0.16 10.17
C GLU A 881 51.88 -0.53 10.08
N ARG A 882 51.18 -0.66 11.21
CA ARG A 882 49.79 -1.16 11.29
C ARG A 882 48.88 0.02 11.60
N GLU A 883 47.76 0.12 10.90
CA GLU A 883 46.81 1.22 11.05
C GLU A 883 45.51 0.71 11.68
N ILE A 884 45.07 1.31 12.77
CA ILE A 884 43.74 1.06 13.36
C ILE A 884 42.99 2.37 13.28
N ARG A 885 41.87 2.39 12.56
CA ARG A 885 41.00 3.55 12.45
C ARG A 885 39.77 3.34 13.32
N PHE A 886 39.43 4.40 14.04
CA PHE A 886 38.23 4.45 14.84
C PHE A 886 37.48 5.71 14.46
N GLU A 887 36.19 5.57 14.15
CA GLU A 887 35.31 6.71 14.04
C GLU A 887 34.68 6.97 15.40
N MET A 888 35.06 8.07 16.08
CA MET A 888 34.64 8.31 17.46
C MET A 888 34.31 9.77 17.74
N GLY A 889 33.48 10.00 18.74
CA GLY A 889 33.24 11.35 19.27
C GLY A 889 34.51 11.93 19.92
N ILE A 890 34.67 13.24 19.83
CA ILE A 890 35.90 13.97 20.21
C ILE A 890 36.29 13.81 21.68
N VAL A 891 35.30 13.75 22.56
CA VAL A 891 35.53 13.61 24.01
C VAL A 891 36.27 12.30 24.31
N LEU A 892 35.89 11.24 23.61
CA LEU A 892 36.48 9.93 23.76
C LEU A 892 37.89 9.87 23.15
N ALA A 893 38.07 10.47 21.98
CA ALA A 893 39.39 10.62 21.36
C ALA A 893 40.38 11.27 22.34
N LYS A 894 39.99 12.35 23.02
CA LYS A 894 40.85 13.02 24.03
C LYS A 894 41.30 12.07 25.17
N GLU A 895 40.38 11.29 25.74
CA GLU A 895 40.69 10.38 26.86
C GLU A 895 41.64 9.26 26.43
N ILE A 896 41.42 8.72 25.24
CA ILE A 896 42.23 7.66 24.63
C ILE A 896 43.65 8.13 24.38
N CYS A 897 43.81 9.30 23.75
CA CYS A 897 45.11 9.88 23.44
C CYS A 897 45.93 10.18 24.71
N SER A 898 45.26 10.60 25.79
CA SER A 898 45.88 10.84 27.09
C SER A 898 46.49 9.56 27.70
N ARG A 899 45.80 8.43 27.55
CA ARG A 899 46.27 7.12 28.06
C ARG A 899 47.35 6.49 27.18
N LEU A 900 47.21 6.59 25.87
CA LEU A 900 48.16 6.15 24.85
C LEU A 900 49.60 6.66 25.05
N LYS A 901 49.74 7.92 25.49
CA LYS A 901 51.03 8.54 25.75
C LYS A 901 51.81 7.88 26.90
N ARG A 902 51.12 7.14 27.80
CA ARG A 902 51.73 6.46 28.94
C ARG A 902 52.38 5.12 28.59
N THR A 903 52.02 4.51 27.45
CA THR A 903 52.49 3.16 27.06
C THR A 903 53.68 3.17 26.11
N GLY A 904 54.12 4.34 25.62
CA GLY A 904 55.45 4.57 25.02
C GLY A 904 55.79 3.67 23.81
N GLY A 905 55.17 3.92 22.65
CA GLY A 905 55.54 3.20 21.42
C GLY A 905 54.75 3.49 20.14
N TRP A 906 53.71 4.32 20.18
CA TRP A 906 52.78 4.52 19.05
C TRP A 906 52.77 5.97 18.56
N GLY A 907 52.80 6.17 17.24
CA GLY A 907 52.52 7.45 16.59
C GLY A 907 51.02 7.60 16.36
N LEU A 908 50.39 8.60 16.99
CA LEU A 908 48.98 8.87 16.82
C LEU A 908 48.79 10.04 15.84
N LYS A 909 47.93 9.84 14.84
CA LYS A 909 47.42 10.89 13.95
C LYS A 909 45.91 10.98 14.11
N VAL A 910 45.40 12.21 14.19
CA VAL A 910 43.96 12.49 14.27
C VAL A 910 43.56 13.09 12.92
N PHE A 911 42.46 12.65 12.35
CA PHE A 911 41.93 13.18 11.09
C PHE A 911 40.51 13.70 11.34
N ASP A 912 40.12 14.77 10.64
CA ASP A 912 38.72 15.21 10.60
C ASP A 912 37.88 14.31 9.66
N LEU A 913 36.57 14.57 9.60
CA LEU A 913 35.64 13.82 8.73
C LEU A 913 35.97 13.97 7.23
N ASP A 914 36.68 15.03 6.86
CA ASP A 914 37.13 15.29 5.49
C ASP A 914 38.49 14.64 5.19
N GLY A 915 39.05 13.87 6.14
CA GLY A 915 40.31 13.16 5.99
C GLY A 915 41.56 14.03 6.12
N ASN A 916 41.44 15.28 6.57
CA ASN A 916 42.59 16.14 6.83
C ASN A 916 43.23 15.80 8.17
N GLU A 917 44.56 15.66 8.19
CA GLU A 917 45.31 15.42 9.43
C GLU A 917 45.16 16.65 10.34
N PHE A 918 44.44 16.50 11.43
CA PHE A 918 44.27 17.53 12.45
C PHE A 918 45.57 17.66 13.23
N PRO A 919 46.24 18.83 13.24
CA PRO A 919 47.47 19.04 14.00
C PRO A 919 47.16 19.08 15.50
N TRP A 920 47.03 17.91 16.11
CA TRP A 920 46.73 17.78 17.52
C TRP A 920 48.03 17.74 18.34
N SER A 921 48.20 18.74 19.22
CA SER A 921 49.31 18.78 20.18
C SER A 921 48.77 18.66 21.61
N PRO A 922 49.13 17.61 22.37
CA PRO A 922 48.62 17.39 23.72
C PRO A 922 49.05 18.45 24.75
N THR A 923 49.96 19.37 24.41
CA THR A 923 50.38 20.46 25.31
C THR A 923 49.49 21.71 25.24
N TYR A 924 48.50 21.76 24.34
CA TYR A 924 47.63 22.94 24.15
C TYR A 924 46.24 22.84 24.78
N ALA A 925 45.92 21.77 25.52
CA ALA A 925 44.63 21.60 26.19
C ALA A 925 44.62 22.25 27.58
N GLY A 926 44.57 23.59 27.62
CA GLY A 926 44.13 24.35 28.80
C GLY A 926 42.60 24.48 28.82
N GLU A 927 42.02 24.57 30.02
CA GLU A 927 40.59 24.59 30.38
C GLU A 927 39.79 25.81 29.83
N GLY A 928 39.89 26.13 28.53
CA GLY A 928 39.14 27.21 27.90
C GLY A 928 38.01 26.71 27.00
N GLU A 929 36.77 27.10 27.31
CA GLU A 929 35.53 26.83 26.53
C GLU A 929 35.67 27.17 25.02
N GLU A 930 36.55 28.10 24.66
CA GLU A 930 36.77 28.56 23.28
C GLU A 930 37.44 27.50 22.37
N SER A 931 38.09 26.49 22.96
CA SER A 931 38.65 25.34 22.20
C SER A 931 37.62 24.24 21.97
N GLN A 932 36.44 24.33 22.59
CA GLN A 932 35.40 23.31 22.53
C GLN A 932 34.50 23.51 21.30
N SER A 933 34.19 24.75 20.94
CA SER A 933 33.37 25.12 19.77
C SER A 933 34.06 24.99 18.41
N ARG A 934 35.38 24.76 18.38
CA ARG A 934 36.16 24.49 17.16
C ARG A 934 36.40 23.00 16.92
N LEU A 935 36.01 22.17 17.89
CA LEU A 935 36.21 20.74 17.85
C LEU A 935 34.91 20.03 17.47
N GLU A 936 33.74 20.38 18.02
CA GLU A 936 32.44 20.00 17.43
C GLU A 936 32.36 20.36 15.94
#